data_AF-A0A256WIA0-F1
#
_entry.id   AF-A0A256WIA0-F1
#
_cell.length_a   1.000
_cell.length_b   1.000
_cell.length_c   1.000
_cell.angle_alpha   90.00
_cell.angle_beta   90.00
_cell.angle_gamma   90.00
#
_symmetry.space_group_name_H-M   'P 1'
#
loop_
_entity.id
_entity.type
_entity.pdbx_description
1 polymer ?
#
loop_
_entity_poly.entity_id
_entity_poly.type
_entity_poly.pdbx_seq_one_letter_code
_entity_poly.pdbx_strand_id
1 'polypeptide(L)'
;MMKKLSIFFVLCFCSSFLLAQDYTNKAELLKFAEEMRIQQEQAKQEAETKANNYRGIMAMPIRQELEGGGVMELMAWPDGGMPMYYITNNASAAKTISTNKVHLNGGAGYSLDGSGVLLGEWDGGHSRVTHQEFNETGSTRITVKDTGAEHYHAIHVSGTMVASGYVSSAKGMSPAADLHSYEWTNDASEMAAAAANDDLRVSNHSYGYSAGWRWDSGGNVWYWYGDVDVSTTEAYDFGLYSSYTQNWDIVANNAPYYLICKSAGNDRGEGPASGTSHYYYNPTNSAWELSTATREKDGGTDAYDCIGMQGCAKNIMTVGAVSDIVSGWTQPSDVVMSSFSCWGPTDDGRIKPDIVANGITLYSAFQNADDAYASLNGTSMSTPTVTGSIGLLLEHRRNLVGTGHDYLSSTIKGLICHTADEAGSNDGPDYAYGWGLMNTRSCIDMMSDNDDLGSDFYIQELELTNGGTISINGIADGTESIKVTICWNDPYGTPVTSSPLNNRTKMLVNDLDVKIMKGATTTQAWVLDPDSPATAPTRGDNDVDNVEQVFIKTPTAGEYKISINHKSNDTYTSWESTCNFKTSNNVVATIETKATLDLLLQGVYNGSSMLATPALVQARTGSDILTSTLVTTAPGIIQSNGTLEVTFGTALTSNDYWLIVNVPGYLPLATVNRQSLTQGSDSFGYNFKTNTANAYYGTTVLIQSGSNYLLRAGDLNYDYQIENLDNNVLQLFGGKSYKTIFER
;
A
#
# COMPACT_ATOMS: atom_id res chain seq x y z
N MET A 1 9.42 52.07 81.46
CA MET A 1 9.52 51.09 82.59
C MET A 1 9.12 49.72 82.06
N MET A 2 9.91 48.66 82.30
CA MET A 2 9.68 47.62 83.33
C MET A 2 8.28 46.97 83.28
N LYS A 3 8.12 45.63 83.35
CA LYS A 3 9.06 44.46 83.35
C LYS A 3 8.21 43.16 83.22
N LYS A 4 8.76 42.10 82.57
CA LYS A 4 8.78 40.64 82.93
C LYS A 4 7.51 39.95 83.56
N LEU A 5 7.18 38.66 83.44
CA LEU A 5 7.66 37.40 82.78
C LEU A 5 6.38 36.48 82.62
N SER A 6 6.28 35.21 82.19
CA SER A 6 7.11 34.00 81.95
C SER A 6 6.44 33.19 80.78
N ILE A 7 7.02 32.22 80.03
CA ILE A 7 7.76 30.96 80.31
C ILE A 7 6.81 29.86 80.87
N PHE A 8 6.64 28.64 80.34
CA PHE A 8 7.48 27.66 79.58
C PHE A 8 6.59 26.82 78.58
N PHE A 9 7.04 25.85 77.75
CA PHE A 9 7.89 25.91 76.53
C PHE A 9 7.76 24.57 75.69
N VAL A 10 8.12 24.59 74.39
CA VAL A 10 8.38 23.45 73.43
C VAL A 10 7.21 22.57 72.86
N LEU A 11 6.98 22.68 71.55
CA LEU A 11 6.99 21.65 70.45
C LEU A 11 6.15 22.20 69.26
N CYS A 12 6.73 22.71 68.16
CA CYS A 12 7.46 22.07 67.05
C CYS A 12 6.55 21.69 65.86
N PHE A 13 6.87 22.25 64.69
CA PHE A 13 6.21 22.11 63.36
C PHE A 13 4.77 22.65 63.28
N CYS A 14 4.51 23.73 62.54
CA CYS A 14 4.42 23.85 61.07
C CYS A 14 3.13 23.23 60.50
N SER A 15 2.33 23.83 59.63
CA SER A 15 2.10 25.23 59.19
C SER A 15 1.21 25.19 57.95
N SER A 16 -0.10 25.40 58.12
CA SER A 16 -1.08 25.66 57.06
C SER A 16 -2.31 26.27 57.77
N PHE A 17 -2.79 27.48 57.49
CA PHE A 17 -2.88 28.21 56.23
C PHE A 17 -3.57 27.41 55.12
N LEU A 18 -4.90 27.50 55.14
CA LEU A 18 -5.74 27.40 53.95
C LEU A 18 -5.50 28.61 53.04
N LEU A 19 -5.80 28.40 51.75
CA LEU A 19 -5.90 29.36 50.63
C LEU A 19 -4.64 29.60 49.78
N ALA A 20 -4.93 29.88 48.50
CA ALA A 20 -4.07 30.31 47.39
C ALA A 20 -3.24 29.24 46.64
N GLN A 21 -3.87 28.69 45.59
CA GLN A 21 -3.35 28.43 44.24
C GLN A 21 -1.94 27.82 44.09
N ASP A 22 -1.89 26.61 43.52
CA ASP A 22 -0.73 26.16 42.76
C ASP A 22 -0.43 27.13 41.62
N TYR A 23 0.76 27.71 41.65
CA TYR A 23 1.30 28.40 40.49
C TYR A 23 1.80 27.36 39.50
N THR A 24 0.93 26.98 38.56
CA THR A 24 1.39 26.66 37.20
C THR A 24 2.46 27.67 36.83
N ASN A 25 3.60 27.24 36.26
CA ASN A 25 4.51 28.20 35.63
C ASN A 25 3.93 28.66 34.28
N LYS A 26 2.73 29.23 34.36
CA LYS A 26 2.01 29.92 33.30
C LYS A 26 2.80 31.13 32.81
N ALA A 27 3.76 31.64 33.59
CA ALA A 27 4.73 32.61 33.10
C ALA A 27 5.67 31.99 32.06
N GLU A 28 6.30 30.83 32.30
CA GLU A 28 7.12 30.13 31.28
C GLU A 28 6.29 29.49 30.16
N LEU A 29 5.15 28.86 30.45
CA LEU A 29 4.33 28.24 29.41
C LEU A 29 3.63 29.28 28.52
N LEU A 30 3.13 30.39 29.10
CA LEU A 30 2.75 31.52 28.26
C LEU A 30 3.97 32.16 27.63
N LYS A 31 5.13 32.29 28.27
CA LYS A 31 6.33 32.87 27.64
C LYS A 31 6.82 32.05 26.45
N PHE A 32 6.79 30.72 26.49
CA PHE A 32 7.16 29.90 25.33
C PHE A 32 6.08 29.97 24.23
N ALA A 33 4.80 29.84 24.59
CA ALA A 33 3.71 30.00 23.63
C ALA A 33 3.68 31.41 23.03
N GLU A 34 3.98 32.44 23.81
CA GLU A 34 4.10 33.85 23.44
C GLU A 34 5.43 34.11 22.72
N GLU A 35 6.52 33.39 22.98
CA GLU A 35 7.77 33.50 22.21
C GLU A 35 7.58 32.91 20.81
N MET A 36 6.88 31.78 20.68
CA MET A 36 6.47 31.22 19.38
C MET A 36 5.42 32.10 18.69
N ARG A 37 4.40 32.59 19.42
CA ARG A 37 3.38 33.51 18.90
C ARG A 37 3.99 34.85 18.50
N ILE A 38 4.93 35.41 19.27
CA ILE A 38 5.67 36.64 18.94
C ILE A 38 6.62 36.39 17.78
N GLN A 39 7.33 35.27 17.69
CA GLN A 39 8.19 35.00 16.52
C GLN A 39 7.37 34.86 15.24
N GLN A 40 6.22 34.18 15.30
CA GLN A 40 5.30 34.04 14.17
C GLN A 40 4.57 35.37 13.84
N GLU A 41 4.15 36.13 14.85
CA GLU A 41 3.53 37.45 14.69
C GLU A 41 4.54 38.52 14.25
N GLN A 42 5.82 38.43 14.64
CA GLN A 42 6.91 39.27 14.14
C GLN A 42 7.26 38.90 12.71
N ALA A 43 7.46 37.62 12.38
CA ALA A 43 7.70 37.19 11.01
C ALA A 43 6.56 37.62 10.07
N LYS A 44 5.31 37.55 10.55
CA LYS A 44 4.13 38.06 9.86
C LYS A 44 4.10 39.59 9.78
N GLN A 45 4.29 40.33 10.88
CA GLN A 45 4.31 41.81 10.87
C GLN A 45 5.46 42.37 10.01
N GLU A 46 6.61 41.69 9.97
CA GLU A 46 7.71 42.02 9.07
C GLU A 46 7.35 41.73 7.61
N ALA A 47 6.70 40.60 7.32
CA ALA A 47 6.20 40.27 5.98
C ALA A 47 5.13 41.26 5.51
N GLU A 48 4.15 41.60 6.36
CA GLU A 48 3.16 42.65 6.13
C GLU A 48 3.81 44.02 5.94
N THR A 49 4.84 44.35 6.72
CA THR A 49 5.60 45.60 6.56
C THR A 49 6.38 45.62 5.24
N LYS A 50 6.99 44.49 4.84
CA LYS A 50 7.66 44.32 3.55
C LYS A 50 6.66 44.43 2.39
N ALA A 51 5.48 43.82 2.49
CA ALA A 51 4.38 43.91 1.52
C ALA A 51 3.81 45.33 1.38
N ASN A 52 3.50 46.00 2.48
CA ASN A 52 3.01 47.39 2.48
C ASN A 52 4.04 48.39 1.92
N ASN A 53 5.33 48.12 2.07
CA ASN A 53 6.42 48.92 1.50
C ASN A 53 6.88 48.46 0.12
N TYR A 54 6.34 47.37 -0.42
CA TYR A 54 6.66 46.87 -1.75
C TYR A 54 6.23 47.87 -2.84
N ARG A 55 7.07 48.07 -3.85
CA ARG A 55 6.83 49.03 -4.96
C ARG A 55 7.05 48.39 -6.34
N GLY A 56 6.78 47.08 -6.45
CA GLY A 56 6.72 46.39 -7.73
C GLY A 56 5.46 46.75 -8.54
N ILE A 57 5.30 46.09 -9.69
CA ILE A 57 4.22 46.34 -10.65
C ILE A 57 2.85 45.85 -10.13
N MET A 58 2.85 44.94 -9.17
CA MET A 58 1.65 44.40 -8.51
C MET A 58 1.74 44.62 -6.99
N ALA A 59 0.59 44.80 -6.34
CA ALA A 59 0.49 44.81 -4.88
C ALA A 59 0.65 43.38 -4.34
N MET A 60 1.29 43.24 -3.18
CA MET A 60 1.36 41.97 -2.46
C MET A 60 0.16 41.88 -1.50
N PRO A 61 -0.77 40.93 -1.66
CA PRO A 61 -1.86 40.75 -0.71
C PRO A 61 -1.29 40.31 0.65
N ILE A 62 -1.87 40.81 1.74
CA ILE A 62 -1.60 40.31 3.10
C ILE A 62 -2.49 39.10 3.39
N ARG A 63 -3.77 39.19 3.01
CA ARG A 63 -4.73 38.09 2.95
C ARG A 63 -5.60 38.29 1.73
N GLN A 64 -5.88 37.21 1.00
CA GLN A 64 -6.73 37.23 -0.18
C GLN A 64 -7.56 35.96 -0.26
N GLU A 65 -8.82 36.10 -0.66
CA GLU A 65 -9.66 34.99 -1.11
C GLU A 65 -9.35 34.71 -2.59
N LEU A 66 -9.07 33.45 -2.88
CA LEU A 66 -8.75 32.96 -4.22
C LEU A 66 -10.02 32.67 -5.00
N GLU A 67 -9.94 32.80 -6.32
CA GLU A 67 -10.94 32.26 -7.24
C GLU A 67 -11.03 30.73 -7.04
N GLY A 68 -12.20 30.23 -6.67
CA GLY A 68 -12.39 28.84 -6.19
C GLY A 68 -12.48 28.65 -4.66
N GLY A 69 -12.45 29.73 -3.87
CA GLY A 69 -12.82 29.71 -2.44
C GLY A 69 -11.73 29.31 -1.44
N GLY A 70 -10.49 29.10 -1.91
CA GLY A 70 -9.33 28.97 -1.00
C GLY A 70 -8.94 30.32 -0.39
N VAL A 71 -8.30 30.31 0.78
CA VAL A 71 -7.71 31.53 1.37
C VAL A 71 -6.19 31.45 1.24
N MET A 72 -5.56 32.52 0.74
CA MET A 72 -4.12 32.74 0.85
C MET A 72 -3.82 33.83 1.89
N GLU A 73 -2.85 33.59 2.79
CA GLU A 73 -2.45 34.53 3.84
C GLU A 73 -0.93 34.60 3.98
N LEU A 74 -0.37 35.81 4.04
CA LEU A 74 1.06 36.10 4.08
C LEU A 74 1.59 35.84 5.51
N MET A 75 2.52 34.90 5.65
CA MET A 75 3.00 34.44 6.95
C MET A 75 4.44 34.82 7.25
N ALA A 76 5.30 34.91 6.22
CA ALA A 76 6.70 35.28 6.37
C ALA A 76 7.27 35.90 5.09
N TRP A 77 8.37 36.66 5.22
CA TRP A 77 9.16 37.13 4.09
C TRP A 77 10.64 37.23 4.51
N PRO A 78 11.41 36.14 4.41
CA PRO A 78 12.83 36.13 4.81
C PRO A 78 13.68 37.04 3.91
N ASP A 79 14.76 37.60 4.46
CA ASP A 79 15.62 38.54 3.76
C ASP A 79 16.34 37.88 2.57
N GLY A 80 16.19 38.46 1.38
CA GLY A 80 16.66 37.89 0.12
C GLY A 80 15.75 36.78 -0.47
N GLY A 81 14.70 36.37 0.25
CA GLY A 81 13.74 35.36 -0.19
C GLY A 81 12.44 35.92 -0.78
N MET A 82 11.55 34.99 -1.14
CA MET A 82 10.20 35.28 -1.64
C MET A 82 9.20 35.45 -0.47
N PRO A 83 8.08 36.18 -0.67
CA PRO A 83 6.98 36.20 0.28
C PRO A 83 6.34 34.80 0.38
N MET A 84 6.15 34.31 1.61
CA MET A 84 5.62 32.98 1.91
C MET A 84 4.16 33.08 2.34
N TYR A 85 3.29 32.41 1.58
CA TYR A 85 1.85 32.33 1.85
C TYR A 85 1.48 30.95 2.35
N TYR A 86 0.63 30.88 3.39
CA TYR A 86 -0.20 29.69 3.60
C TYR A 86 -1.38 29.75 2.64
N ILE A 87 -1.78 28.59 2.13
CA ILE A 87 -3.00 28.42 1.33
C ILE A 87 -3.69 27.16 1.85
N THR A 88 -5.00 27.22 2.09
CA THR A 88 -5.81 26.03 2.41
C THR A 88 -5.86 25.04 1.23
N ASN A 89 -6.37 23.82 1.47
CA ASN A 89 -7.31 23.05 0.62
C ASN A 89 -7.02 21.53 0.69
N ASN A 90 -8.05 20.68 0.62
CA ASN A 90 -7.86 19.26 0.27
C ASN A 90 -7.24 19.11 -1.14
N ALA A 91 -7.52 20.06 -2.02
CA ALA A 91 -6.82 20.20 -3.30
C ALA A 91 -5.31 20.53 -3.19
N SER A 92 -4.76 20.79 -1.99
CA SER A 92 -3.32 20.89 -1.74
C SER A 92 -2.74 19.55 -1.25
N ALA A 93 -3.49 18.79 -0.43
CA ALA A 93 -3.20 17.37 -0.17
C ALA A 93 -3.11 16.56 -1.49
N ALA A 94 -4.06 16.78 -2.40
CA ALA A 94 -4.08 16.15 -3.72
C ALA A 94 -2.89 16.55 -4.61
N LYS A 95 -2.29 17.74 -4.43
CA LYS A 95 -1.04 18.13 -5.12
C LYS A 95 0.18 17.50 -4.47
N THR A 96 0.17 17.43 -3.13
CA THR A 96 1.25 16.87 -2.32
C THR A 96 1.58 15.45 -2.78
N ILE A 97 0.58 14.59 -2.94
CA ILE A 97 0.75 13.20 -3.43
C ILE A 97 0.48 13.03 -4.94
N SER A 98 0.53 14.11 -5.72
CA SER A 98 0.30 14.14 -7.19
C SER A 98 -1.04 13.60 -7.72
N THR A 99 -2.00 13.21 -6.87
CA THR A 99 -3.38 12.82 -7.26
C THR A 99 -4.07 13.84 -8.16
N ASN A 100 -3.80 15.14 -7.96
CA ASN A 100 -4.37 16.21 -8.77
C ASN A 100 -3.96 16.16 -10.25
N LYS A 101 -2.91 15.39 -10.61
CA LYS A 101 -2.39 15.28 -11.99
C LYS A 101 -3.19 14.30 -12.85
N VAL A 102 -3.79 13.28 -12.23
CA VAL A 102 -4.53 12.20 -12.91
C VAL A 102 -6.05 12.45 -12.97
N HIS A 103 -6.54 13.43 -12.19
CA HIS A 103 -7.87 14.01 -12.38
C HIS A 103 -8.07 14.62 -13.77
N LEU A 104 -9.32 14.74 -14.20
CA LEU A 104 -9.70 15.49 -15.42
C LEU A 104 -9.04 16.89 -15.45
N ASN A 105 -8.35 17.19 -16.55
CA ASN A 105 -7.52 18.39 -16.76
C ASN A 105 -6.29 18.55 -15.83
N GLY A 106 -5.91 17.53 -15.06
CA GLY A 106 -4.76 17.54 -14.15
C GLY A 106 -3.38 17.60 -14.83
N GLY A 107 -3.34 17.29 -16.12
CA GLY A 107 -2.16 17.49 -16.99
C GLY A 107 -1.34 16.24 -17.30
N ALA A 108 -1.61 15.09 -16.66
CA ALA A 108 -0.96 13.82 -17.00
C ALA A 108 -1.63 13.08 -18.18
N GLY A 109 -2.80 13.54 -18.64
CA GLY A 109 -3.54 12.97 -19.79
C GLY A 109 -4.74 12.09 -19.42
N TYR A 110 -4.80 11.62 -18.17
CA TYR A 110 -5.93 10.87 -17.62
C TYR A 110 -7.14 11.77 -17.30
N SER A 111 -8.23 11.14 -16.85
CA SER A 111 -9.44 11.81 -16.39
C SER A 111 -10.14 11.02 -15.28
N LEU A 112 -9.34 10.49 -14.34
CA LEU A 112 -9.82 9.64 -13.25
C LEU A 112 -10.58 10.47 -12.21
N ASP A 113 -11.62 9.87 -11.63
CA ASP A 113 -12.46 10.48 -10.59
C ASP A 113 -13.03 9.48 -9.56
N GLY A 114 -12.75 8.18 -9.70
CA GLY A 114 -13.23 7.12 -8.83
C GLY A 114 -14.55 6.48 -9.28
N SER A 115 -15.08 6.84 -10.46
CA SER A 115 -16.30 6.26 -11.02
C SER A 115 -16.28 4.73 -11.03
N GLY A 116 -17.30 4.10 -10.43
CA GLY A 116 -17.41 2.63 -10.39
C GLY A 116 -16.46 1.95 -9.38
N VAL A 117 -15.94 2.70 -8.41
CA VAL A 117 -15.19 2.20 -7.26
C VAL A 117 -15.97 2.45 -5.98
N LEU A 118 -16.00 1.44 -5.11
CA LEU A 118 -16.49 1.53 -3.75
C LEU A 118 -15.29 1.64 -2.79
N LEU A 119 -15.34 2.63 -1.90
CA LEU A 119 -14.40 2.78 -0.78
C LEU A 119 -15.10 2.46 0.55
N GLY A 120 -14.32 2.21 1.60
CA GLY A 120 -14.82 1.98 2.96
C GLY A 120 -14.20 2.93 3.98
N GLU A 121 -14.96 3.29 5.00
CA GLU A 121 -14.55 4.15 6.12
C GLU A 121 -15.04 3.52 7.43
N TRP A 122 -14.14 3.33 8.40
CA TRP A 122 -14.47 3.06 9.79
C TRP A 122 -13.94 4.20 10.66
N ASP A 123 -14.79 4.81 11.48
CA ASP A 123 -14.46 6.00 12.28
C ASP A 123 -15.27 6.08 13.60
N GLY A 124 -15.13 7.16 14.37
CA GLY A 124 -15.80 7.38 15.67
C GLY A 124 -17.30 7.70 15.62
N GLY A 125 -17.92 7.37 14.49
CA GLY A 125 -19.30 7.63 14.10
C GLY A 125 -19.40 7.53 12.58
N HIS A 126 -20.61 7.69 12.04
CA HIS A 126 -20.82 7.66 10.59
C HIS A 126 -20.81 9.06 9.95
N SER A 127 -20.79 9.08 8.62
CA SER A 127 -20.77 10.31 7.82
C SER A 127 -22.16 10.90 7.53
N ARG A 128 -22.19 12.15 7.03
CA ARG A 128 -23.39 12.98 6.80
C ARG A 128 -23.87 12.82 5.37
N VAL A 129 -24.77 11.87 5.13
CA VAL A 129 -25.36 11.59 3.80
C VAL A 129 -26.08 12.78 3.15
N THR A 130 -26.44 13.82 3.91
CA THR A 130 -27.10 15.03 3.41
C THR A 130 -26.15 16.12 2.94
N HIS A 131 -24.85 16.05 3.26
CA HIS A 131 -23.88 17.10 2.96
C HIS A 131 -23.69 17.28 1.45
N GLN A 132 -23.58 18.53 0.99
CA GLN A 132 -23.67 18.87 -0.44
C GLN A 132 -22.60 18.17 -1.31
N GLU A 133 -21.39 17.99 -0.78
CA GLU A 133 -20.28 17.25 -1.41
C GLU A 133 -20.60 15.77 -1.75
N PHE A 134 -21.61 15.18 -1.12
CA PHE A 134 -21.97 13.78 -1.29
C PHE A 134 -23.33 13.58 -1.99
N ASN A 135 -24.14 14.64 -2.10
CA ASN A 135 -25.57 14.58 -2.44
C ASN A 135 -25.98 15.62 -3.51
N GLU A 136 -25.04 16.03 -4.37
CA GLU A 136 -25.24 17.09 -5.38
C GLU A 136 -26.47 16.91 -6.28
N THR A 137 -26.84 15.65 -6.57
CA THR A 137 -27.91 15.28 -7.50
C THR A 137 -29.24 15.01 -6.80
N GLY A 138 -29.30 15.11 -5.47
CA GLY A 138 -30.42 14.63 -4.64
C GLY A 138 -30.40 13.12 -4.40
N SER A 139 -29.28 12.45 -4.69
CA SER A 139 -28.96 11.09 -4.23
C SER A 139 -27.55 11.07 -3.64
N THR A 140 -27.39 10.44 -2.47
CA THR A 140 -26.11 10.31 -1.76
C THR A 140 -25.22 9.22 -2.39
N ARG A 141 -23.91 9.47 -2.48
CA ARG A 141 -22.86 8.45 -2.74
C ARG A 141 -22.36 7.75 -1.47
N ILE A 142 -22.74 8.25 -0.29
CA ILE A 142 -22.45 7.59 0.99
C ILE A 142 -23.63 6.70 1.39
N THR A 143 -23.33 5.43 1.66
CA THR A 143 -24.21 4.49 2.36
C THR A 143 -23.70 4.28 3.78
N VAL A 144 -24.48 4.70 4.78
CA VAL A 144 -24.21 4.37 6.19
C VAL A 144 -24.62 2.92 6.44
N LYS A 145 -23.75 2.13 7.08
CA LYS A 145 -23.94 0.68 7.24
C LYS A 145 -24.46 0.29 8.63
N ASP A 146 -24.11 1.07 9.66
CA ASP A 146 -24.39 0.76 11.07
C ASP A 146 -25.35 1.76 11.73
N THR A 147 -25.86 1.40 12.92
CA THR A 147 -26.85 2.20 13.65
C THR A 147 -26.22 2.98 14.81
N GLY A 148 -25.57 4.09 14.50
CA GLY A 148 -24.94 4.96 15.48
C GLY A 148 -25.18 6.44 15.24
N ALA A 149 -24.13 7.26 15.37
CA ALA A 149 -24.25 8.73 15.32
C ALA A 149 -23.37 9.35 14.25
N GLU A 150 -23.82 10.47 13.68
CA GLU A 150 -22.95 11.33 12.87
C GLU A 150 -21.76 11.82 13.70
N HIS A 151 -20.55 11.81 13.14
CA HIS A 151 -19.37 12.35 13.81
C HIS A 151 -18.52 13.22 12.89
N TYR A 152 -18.09 14.39 13.37
CA TYR A 152 -17.35 15.38 12.59
C TYR A 152 -16.05 14.85 11.97
N HIS A 153 -15.42 13.88 12.62
CA HIS A 153 -14.18 13.27 12.17
C HIS A 153 -14.43 12.39 10.93
N ALA A 154 -15.40 11.47 11.01
CA ALA A 154 -15.91 10.68 9.88
C ALA A 154 -16.32 11.57 8.69
N ILE A 155 -17.09 12.64 8.94
CA ILE A 155 -17.54 13.54 7.86
C ILE A 155 -16.35 14.20 7.13
N HIS A 156 -15.29 14.54 7.88
CA HIS A 156 -14.06 15.14 7.33
C HIS A 156 -13.19 14.12 6.58
N VAL A 157 -13.09 12.90 7.11
CA VAL A 157 -12.45 11.72 6.49
C VAL A 157 -13.14 11.36 5.17
N SER A 158 -14.45 11.13 5.19
CA SER A 158 -15.32 10.95 4.02
C SER A 158 -15.10 12.03 2.98
N GLY A 159 -15.11 13.30 3.38
CA GLY A 159 -14.90 14.41 2.45
C GLY A 159 -13.49 14.38 1.83
N THR A 160 -12.48 13.99 2.61
CA THR A 160 -11.10 13.85 2.11
C THR A 160 -11.02 12.77 1.03
N MET A 161 -11.75 11.65 1.22
CA MET A 161 -11.83 10.55 0.25
C MET A 161 -12.67 10.88 -0.98
N VAL A 162 -13.94 11.28 -0.80
CA VAL A 162 -14.98 11.25 -1.85
C VAL A 162 -15.80 12.54 -2.03
N ALA A 163 -15.44 13.68 -1.43
CA ALA A 163 -16.14 14.94 -1.71
C ALA A 163 -16.10 15.27 -3.21
N SER A 164 -17.25 15.60 -3.82
CA SER A 164 -17.35 15.87 -5.27
C SER A 164 -16.47 17.04 -5.73
N GLY A 165 -16.22 18.00 -4.83
CA GLY A 165 -15.64 19.30 -5.16
C GLY A 165 -16.71 20.35 -5.46
N TYR A 166 -17.93 20.20 -4.90
CA TYR A 166 -18.97 21.24 -4.94
C TYR A 166 -18.41 22.58 -4.46
N VAL A 167 -17.64 22.53 -3.36
CA VAL A 167 -16.63 23.51 -3.01
C VAL A 167 -15.27 22.99 -3.46
N SER A 168 -14.72 23.59 -4.51
CA SER A 168 -13.50 23.10 -5.20
C SER A 168 -12.24 23.02 -4.32
N SER A 169 -12.21 23.72 -3.18
CA SER A 169 -11.17 23.61 -2.16
C SER A 169 -11.26 22.34 -1.30
N ALA A 170 -12.44 21.73 -1.17
CA ALA A 170 -12.69 20.53 -0.38
C ALA A 170 -12.66 19.22 -1.19
N LYS A 171 -12.66 19.30 -2.53
CA LYS A 171 -12.68 18.18 -3.48
C LYS A 171 -11.82 17.00 -3.03
N GLY A 172 -12.45 15.83 -2.88
CA GLY A 172 -11.85 14.57 -2.51
C GLY A 172 -10.93 13.98 -3.58
N MET A 173 -10.21 12.93 -3.19
CA MET A 173 -9.28 12.22 -4.07
C MET A 173 -10.02 11.38 -5.13
N SER A 174 -11.13 10.73 -4.76
CA SER A 174 -12.06 10.01 -5.64
C SER A 174 -13.46 10.64 -5.59
N PRO A 175 -13.64 11.84 -6.19
CA PRO A 175 -14.87 12.66 -6.09
C PRO A 175 -16.14 12.01 -6.66
N ALA A 176 -16.04 10.93 -7.44
CA ALA A 176 -17.16 10.20 -8.04
C ALA A 176 -17.34 8.77 -7.48
N ALA A 177 -16.46 8.30 -6.58
CA ALA A 177 -16.60 7.01 -5.94
C ALA A 177 -17.78 6.95 -4.97
N ASP A 178 -18.30 5.75 -4.73
CA ASP A 178 -19.23 5.46 -3.65
C ASP A 178 -18.46 5.14 -2.35
N LEU A 179 -19.10 5.35 -1.20
CA LEU A 179 -18.50 5.11 0.12
C LEU A 179 -19.46 4.33 1.04
N HIS A 180 -18.97 3.24 1.63
CA HIS A 180 -19.58 2.64 2.81
C HIS A 180 -18.97 3.27 4.06
N SER A 181 -19.81 3.87 4.91
CA SER A 181 -19.43 4.53 6.17
C SER A 181 -19.93 3.70 7.35
N TYR A 182 -18.99 3.29 8.21
CA TYR A 182 -19.16 2.40 9.36
C TYR A 182 -18.68 3.06 10.65
N GLU A 183 -19.17 2.60 11.80
CA GLU A 183 -18.55 2.94 13.10
C GLU A 183 -17.41 1.96 13.43
N TRP A 184 -16.38 2.40 14.17
CA TRP A 184 -15.19 1.59 14.53
C TRP A 184 -15.45 0.33 15.38
N THR A 185 -16.70 0.00 15.67
CA THR A 185 -17.08 -1.08 16.59
C THR A 185 -17.16 -2.37 15.80
N ASN A 186 -16.57 -3.47 16.29
CA ASN A 186 -16.49 -4.76 15.56
C ASN A 186 -15.71 -4.74 14.23
N ASP A 187 -14.89 -3.70 13.99
CA ASP A 187 -14.16 -3.41 12.75
C ASP A 187 -13.65 -4.63 11.97
N ALA A 188 -12.88 -5.52 12.59
CA ALA A 188 -12.29 -6.69 11.93
C ALA A 188 -13.34 -7.67 11.36
N SER A 189 -14.53 -7.76 11.99
CA SER A 189 -15.63 -8.61 11.50
C SER A 189 -16.42 -7.95 10.37
N GLU A 190 -16.55 -6.63 10.40
CA GLU A 190 -17.27 -5.86 9.39
C GLU A 190 -16.43 -5.65 8.14
N MET A 191 -15.12 -5.41 8.28
CA MET A 191 -14.14 -5.44 7.18
C MET A 191 -14.20 -6.78 6.43
N ALA A 192 -14.16 -7.90 7.16
CA ALA A 192 -14.25 -9.23 6.57
C ALA A 192 -15.60 -9.45 5.84
N ALA A 193 -16.70 -8.96 6.40
CA ALA A 193 -18.01 -9.02 5.75
C ALA A 193 -18.09 -8.13 4.51
N ALA A 194 -17.54 -6.91 4.54
CA ALA A 194 -17.53 -5.96 3.44
C ALA A 194 -16.68 -6.45 2.26
N ALA A 195 -15.46 -6.90 2.52
CA ALA A 195 -14.58 -7.47 1.49
C ALA A 195 -15.20 -8.73 0.84
N ALA A 196 -15.95 -9.54 1.60
CA ALA A 196 -16.58 -10.77 1.10
C ALA A 196 -17.93 -10.57 0.36
N ASN A 197 -18.70 -9.51 0.68
CA ASN A 197 -20.08 -9.35 0.18
C ASN A 197 -20.32 -8.07 -0.64
N ASP A 198 -19.58 -6.99 -0.36
CA ASP A 198 -19.81 -5.65 -0.93
C ASP A 198 -18.81 -5.29 -2.07
N ASP A 199 -17.97 -6.23 -2.51
CA ASP A 199 -16.84 -6.02 -3.44
C ASP A 199 -15.76 -5.03 -2.94
N LEU A 200 -15.67 -4.78 -1.62
CA LEU A 200 -14.77 -3.77 -1.08
C LEU A 200 -13.28 -4.11 -1.31
N ARG A 201 -12.52 -3.15 -1.88
CA ARG A 201 -11.08 -3.31 -2.23
C ARG A 201 -10.13 -2.44 -1.41
N VAL A 202 -10.59 -1.35 -0.81
CA VAL A 202 -9.76 -0.48 0.02
C VAL A 202 -10.60 0.21 1.09
N SER A 203 -10.04 0.39 2.28
CA SER A 203 -10.68 1.07 3.40
C SER A 203 -9.77 2.07 4.10
N ASN A 204 -10.38 3.05 4.77
CA ASN A 204 -9.73 3.98 5.67
C ASN A 204 -10.10 3.69 7.13
N HIS A 205 -9.09 3.59 8.00
CA HIS A 205 -9.24 3.45 9.43
C HIS A 205 -8.42 4.52 10.15
N SER A 206 -9.09 5.57 10.63
CA SER A 206 -8.45 6.80 11.14
C SER A 206 -8.50 6.94 12.66
N TYR A 207 -8.57 5.81 13.36
CA TYR A 207 -8.67 5.66 14.82
C TYR A 207 -7.60 4.71 15.38
N GLY A 208 -7.62 4.45 16.68
CA GLY A 208 -6.80 3.44 17.33
C GLY A 208 -7.03 3.38 18.84
N TYR A 209 -6.41 2.41 19.52
CA TYR A 209 -6.39 2.35 20.98
C TYR A 209 -5.59 3.53 21.57
N SER A 210 -5.87 3.87 22.83
CA SER A 210 -5.06 4.84 23.56
C SER A 210 -3.86 4.14 24.20
N ALA A 211 -2.70 4.34 23.60
CA ALA A 211 -1.39 4.01 24.15
C ALA A 211 -0.80 5.24 24.88
N GLY A 212 0.27 5.02 25.64
CA GLY A 212 1.11 6.12 26.14
C GLY A 212 0.38 7.13 27.04
N TRP A 213 0.52 8.41 26.70
CA TRP A 213 -0.08 9.53 27.39
C TRP A 213 -1.40 9.99 26.76
N ARG A 214 -2.34 10.41 27.61
CA ARG A 214 -3.58 11.08 27.20
C ARG A 214 -3.88 12.28 28.10
N TRP A 215 -4.25 13.39 27.50
CA TRP A 215 -4.71 14.58 28.22
C TRP A 215 -6.24 14.58 28.36
N ASP A 216 -6.74 14.44 29.59
CA ASP A 216 -8.15 14.72 29.88
C ASP A 216 -8.32 16.24 30.05
N SER A 217 -8.97 16.87 29.06
CA SER A 217 -9.30 18.29 29.07
C SER A 217 -10.44 18.65 30.04
N GLY A 218 -11.27 17.68 30.46
CA GLY A 218 -12.35 17.87 31.44
C GLY A 218 -11.84 17.90 32.88
N GLY A 219 -10.98 16.94 33.25
CA GLY A 219 -10.27 16.91 34.52
C GLY A 219 -9.02 17.80 34.59
N ASN A 220 -8.52 18.28 33.45
CA ASN A 220 -7.25 19.02 33.31
C ASN A 220 -6.08 18.21 33.93
N VAL A 221 -5.95 16.95 33.52
CA VAL A 221 -4.97 16.00 34.08
C VAL A 221 -4.49 15.01 33.01
N TRP A 222 -3.24 14.56 33.14
CA TRP A 222 -2.69 13.50 32.30
C TRP A 222 -3.08 12.12 32.84
N TYR A 223 -3.35 11.20 31.92
CA TYR A 223 -3.53 9.78 32.15
C TYR A 223 -2.43 9.01 31.41
N TRP A 224 -1.85 8.01 32.07
CA TRP A 224 -0.88 7.07 31.50
C TRP A 224 -1.53 5.71 31.28
N TYR A 225 -1.61 5.29 30.01
CA TYR A 225 -2.29 4.08 29.56
C TYR A 225 -1.39 2.84 29.49
N GLY A 226 -0.06 3.01 29.48
CA GLY A 226 0.89 1.88 29.50
C GLY A 226 0.89 1.09 30.82
N ASP A 227 1.10 -0.22 30.72
CA ASP A 227 1.14 -1.13 31.88
C ASP A 227 2.48 -1.02 32.66
N VAL A 228 2.38 -0.61 33.92
CA VAL A 228 3.53 -0.45 34.83
C VAL A 228 4.15 -1.76 35.32
N ASP A 229 3.44 -2.89 35.23
CA ASP A 229 4.01 -4.21 35.53
C ASP A 229 4.88 -4.72 34.36
N VAL A 230 4.73 -4.14 33.16
CA VAL A 230 5.59 -4.37 31.99
C VAL A 230 6.75 -3.35 31.96
N SER A 231 6.43 -2.06 32.02
CA SER A 231 7.42 -0.97 32.03
C SER A 231 6.93 0.23 32.83
N THR A 232 7.75 0.65 33.79
CA THR A 232 7.43 1.82 34.62
C THR A 232 7.60 3.16 33.90
N THR A 233 8.22 3.18 32.71
CA THR A 233 8.67 4.39 32.01
C THR A 233 8.20 4.53 30.57
N GLU A 234 7.75 3.46 29.93
CA GLU A 234 7.52 3.40 28.48
C GLU A 234 6.27 2.55 28.20
N ALA A 235 5.53 2.83 27.12
CA ALA A 235 4.24 2.23 26.87
C ALA A 235 4.35 1.02 25.94
N TYR A 236 4.10 -0.17 26.48
CA TYR A 236 4.28 -1.48 25.83
C TYR A 236 3.43 -1.72 24.58
N ASP A 237 2.50 -0.82 24.26
CA ASP A 237 1.48 -0.94 23.22
C ASP A 237 1.73 -0.06 21.98
N PHE A 238 2.76 0.79 22.05
CA PHE A 238 3.53 1.15 20.86
C PHE A 238 4.40 -0.05 20.43
N GLY A 239 4.71 -0.13 19.13
CA GLY A 239 5.56 -1.17 18.55
C GLY A 239 4.91 -2.56 18.44
N LEU A 240 4.18 -2.98 19.47
CA LEU A 240 3.73 -4.34 19.71
C LEU A 240 2.74 -4.90 18.68
N TYR A 241 3.13 -6.04 18.08
CA TYR A 241 2.21 -6.93 17.38
C TYR A 241 1.39 -7.76 18.38
N SER A 242 0.16 -7.32 18.65
CA SER A 242 -0.76 -7.97 19.58
C SER A 242 -1.77 -8.88 18.86
N SER A 243 -2.68 -9.51 19.62
CA SER A 243 -3.83 -10.21 19.03
C SER A 243 -4.77 -9.27 18.25
N TYR A 244 -4.85 -7.99 18.61
CA TYR A 244 -5.60 -6.98 17.85
C TYR A 244 -4.93 -6.69 16.50
N THR A 245 -3.59 -6.63 16.48
CA THR A 245 -2.79 -6.56 15.25
C THR A 245 -2.97 -7.80 14.38
N GLN A 246 -2.92 -8.99 15.00
CA GLN A 246 -3.11 -10.27 14.32
C GLN A 246 -4.47 -10.38 13.62
N ASN A 247 -5.56 -9.88 14.23
CA ASN A 247 -6.88 -9.87 13.62
C ASN A 247 -6.89 -9.12 12.27
N TRP A 248 -6.11 -8.06 12.12
CA TRP A 248 -6.06 -7.27 10.89
C TRP A 248 -5.24 -7.95 9.79
N ASP A 249 -4.12 -8.58 10.12
CA ASP A 249 -3.41 -9.43 9.17
C ASP A 249 -4.24 -10.66 8.77
N ILE A 250 -5.02 -11.25 9.69
CA ILE A 250 -6.00 -12.31 9.39
C ILE A 250 -7.02 -11.83 8.34
N VAL A 251 -7.58 -10.62 8.48
CA VAL A 251 -8.52 -10.07 7.48
C VAL A 251 -7.84 -9.91 6.12
N ALA A 252 -6.66 -9.26 6.08
CA ALA A 252 -5.93 -9.03 4.83
C ALA A 252 -5.42 -10.32 4.15
N ASN A 253 -5.03 -11.35 4.91
CA ASN A 253 -4.68 -12.66 4.35
C ASN A 253 -5.88 -13.38 3.74
N ASN A 254 -7.08 -13.27 4.33
CA ASN A 254 -8.29 -13.93 3.83
C ASN A 254 -9.00 -13.12 2.74
N ALA A 255 -8.70 -11.84 2.60
CA ALA A 255 -9.18 -10.96 1.54
C ALA A 255 -7.98 -10.37 0.75
N PRO A 256 -7.29 -11.16 -0.10
CA PRO A 256 -6.01 -10.76 -0.70
C PRO A 256 -6.10 -9.63 -1.74
N TYR A 257 -7.31 -9.18 -2.10
CA TYR A 257 -7.57 -8.00 -2.95
C TYR A 257 -8.02 -6.76 -2.14
N TYR A 258 -8.03 -6.84 -0.80
CA TYR A 258 -8.50 -5.79 0.10
C TYR A 258 -7.33 -5.16 0.84
N LEU A 259 -7.08 -3.87 0.60
CA LEU A 259 -6.02 -3.10 1.26
C LEU A 259 -6.59 -2.20 2.36
N ILE A 260 -6.30 -2.56 3.61
CA ILE A 260 -6.65 -1.75 4.79
C ILE A 260 -5.65 -0.60 4.89
N CYS A 261 -6.13 0.66 4.93
CA CYS A 261 -5.29 1.83 5.20
C CYS A 261 -5.51 2.32 6.63
N LYS A 262 -4.42 2.61 7.35
CA LYS A 262 -4.42 2.89 8.81
C LYS A 262 -3.62 4.13 9.15
N SER A 263 -4.14 4.99 10.02
CA SER A 263 -3.39 6.11 10.60
C SER A 263 -2.20 5.62 11.45
N ALA A 264 -1.01 6.21 11.28
CA ALA A 264 0.17 5.83 12.06
C ALA A 264 0.04 6.11 13.57
N GLY A 265 -0.70 7.16 13.94
CA GLY A 265 -0.80 7.70 15.30
C GLY A 265 -0.55 9.21 15.32
N ASN A 266 -0.88 9.88 16.42
CA ASN A 266 -0.71 11.33 16.60
C ASN A 266 0.05 11.69 17.89
N ASP A 267 0.72 10.69 18.46
CA ASP A 267 1.11 10.62 19.85
C ASP A 267 2.54 11.09 20.07
N ARG A 268 3.35 11.19 19.01
CA ARG A 268 4.78 11.42 19.07
C ARG A 268 5.13 12.71 19.79
N GLY A 269 5.83 12.60 20.91
CA GLY A 269 6.21 13.70 21.78
C GLY A 269 5.12 14.19 22.73
N GLU A 270 3.98 13.50 22.87
CA GLU A 270 2.99 13.77 23.93
C GLU A 270 3.54 13.47 25.34
N GLY A 271 2.74 13.78 26.37
CA GLY A 271 3.08 13.58 27.77
C GLY A 271 3.61 14.82 28.51
N PRO A 272 3.52 14.82 29.86
CA PRO A 272 3.88 15.95 30.70
C PRO A 272 5.40 16.09 30.92
N ALA A 273 5.80 17.13 31.65
CA ALA A 273 7.16 17.26 32.17
C ALA A 273 7.43 16.25 33.31
N SER A 274 8.70 15.83 33.44
CA SER A 274 9.19 15.00 34.54
C SER A 274 8.71 15.47 35.92
N GLY A 275 8.20 14.55 36.74
CA GLY A 275 7.65 14.84 38.07
C GLY A 275 6.21 15.39 38.12
N THR A 276 5.55 15.62 36.98
CA THR A 276 4.16 16.12 36.95
C THR A 276 3.18 15.07 37.50
N SER A 277 2.18 15.52 38.26
CA SER A 277 1.12 14.67 38.77
C SER A 277 0.17 14.21 37.66
N HIS A 278 -0.09 12.91 37.59
CA HIS A 278 -0.90 12.25 36.57
C HIS A 278 -1.59 11.02 37.17
N TYR A 279 -2.62 10.51 36.49
CA TYR A 279 -3.18 9.20 36.78
C TYR A 279 -2.45 8.11 36.00
N TYR A 280 -2.26 6.94 36.60
CA TYR A 280 -1.83 5.72 35.92
C TYR A 280 -2.75 4.57 36.34
N TYR A 281 -2.91 3.56 35.50
CA TYR A 281 -3.64 2.36 35.89
C TYR A 281 -2.75 1.46 36.75
N ASN A 282 -3.16 1.18 37.98
CA ASN A 282 -2.52 0.20 38.86
C ASN A 282 -3.16 -1.18 38.62
N PRO A 283 -2.47 -2.14 37.96
CA PRO A 283 -3.04 -3.46 37.67
C PRO A 283 -3.31 -4.28 38.95
N THR A 284 -2.44 -4.18 39.96
CA THR A 284 -2.59 -4.88 41.25
C THR A 284 -3.88 -4.47 42.00
N ASN A 285 -4.26 -3.19 41.92
CA ASN A 285 -5.48 -2.67 42.55
C ASN A 285 -6.67 -2.54 41.58
N SER A 286 -6.46 -2.77 40.29
CA SER A 286 -7.43 -2.56 39.20
C SER A 286 -8.09 -1.17 39.22
N ALA A 287 -7.29 -0.13 39.44
CA ALA A 287 -7.78 1.23 39.68
C ALA A 287 -6.84 2.31 39.09
N TRP A 288 -7.41 3.45 38.71
CA TRP A 288 -6.65 4.64 38.37
C TRP A 288 -6.13 5.33 39.63
N GLU A 289 -4.81 5.40 39.78
CA GLU A 289 -4.13 5.97 40.94
C GLU A 289 -3.27 7.17 40.55
N LEU A 290 -3.09 8.11 41.48
CA LEU A 290 -2.31 9.32 41.24
C LEU A 290 -0.81 9.03 41.47
N SER A 291 0.04 9.43 40.53
CA SER A 291 1.50 9.28 40.60
C SER A 291 2.22 10.54 40.13
N THR A 292 3.47 10.68 40.56
CA THR A 292 4.44 11.68 40.09
C THR A 292 5.72 11.02 39.56
N ALA A 293 5.74 9.70 39.43
CA ALA A 293 6.87 8.97 38.86
C ALA A 293 7.04 9.35 37.38
N THR A 294 8.22 9.88 37.03
CA THR A 294 8.54 10.24 35.65
C THR A 294 8.51 9.01 34.76
N ARG A 295 7.81 9.16 33.63
CA ARG A 295 7.86 8.26 32.49
C ARG A 295 8.34 9.08 31.29
N GLU A 296 8.73 8.39 30.23
CA GLU A 296 9.19 9.04 29.01
C GLU A 296 8.01 9.70 28.28
N LYS A 297 8.32 10.48 27.25
CA LYS A 297 7.29 10.94 26.32
C LYS A 297 6.92 9.79 25.38
N ASP A 298 5.79 9.91 24.72
CA ASP A 298 5.40 8.93 23.71
C ASP A 298 6.37 9.05 22.52
N GLY A 299 7.02 7.94 22.17
CA GLY A 299 8.20 7.93 21.30
C GLY A 299 9.53 8.27 22.00
N GLY A 300 9.62 8.13 23.33
CA GLY A 300 10.88 8.20 24.07
C GLY A 300 11.59 9.56 24.04
N THR A 301 12.92 9.53 23.85
CA THR A 301 13.79 10.73 23.80
C THR A 301 14.38 11.03 22.41
N ASP A 302 14.29 10.08 21.48
CA ASP A 302 14.70 10.20 20.07
C ASP A 302 13.51 10.38 19.10
N ALA A 303 12.28 10.24 19.62
CA ALA A 303 10.99 10.32 18.92
C ALA A 303 10.58 9.09 18.09
N TYR A 304 11.20 7.93 18.32
CA TYR A 304 10.88 6.66 17.65
C TYR A 304 10.11 5.70 18.57
N ASP A 305 9.55 4.62 18.01
CA ASP A 305 8.72 3.62 18.70
C ASP A 305 7.43 4.21 19.29
N CYS A 306 6.55 4.70 18.40
CA CYS A 306 5.23 5.24 18.77
C CYS A 306 4.06 4.81 17.85
N ILE A 307 4.25 3.81 16.97
CA ILE A 307 3.16 3.23 16.18
C ILE A 307 2.29 2.35 17.09
N GLY A 308 1.04 2.72 17.33
CA GLY A 308 0.14 1.92 18.18
C GLY A 308 -0.35 0.63 17.50
N MET A 309 -0.34 -0.49 18.24
CA MET A 309 -0.65 -1.89 17.85
C MET A 309 -1.25 -2.15 16.45
N GLN A 310 -2.43 -1.62 16.11
CA GLN A 310 -3.10 -1.89 14.82
C GLN A 310 -2.29 -1.36 13.61
N GLY A 311 -1.53 -0.27 13.78
CA GLY A 311 -0.60 0.24 12.76
C GLY A 311 0.61 -0.67 12.51
N CYS A 312 0.87 -1.65 13.40
CA CYS A 312 1.97 -2.59 13.31
C CYS A 312 1.65 -3.86 12.50
N ALA A 313 0.47 -3.98 11.89
CA ALA A 313 0.13 -5.12 11.03
C ALA A 313 0.94 -5.10 9.71
N LYS A 314 1.25 -6.27 9.15
CA LYS A 314 2.16 -6.41 7.99
C LYS A 314 1.46 -6.09 6.67
N ASN A 315 0.22 -6.56 6.52
CA ASN A 315 -0.52 -6.62 5.26
C ASN A 315 -1.38 -5.36 5.00
N ILE A 316 -1.15 -4.30 5.76
CA ILE A 316 -1.89 -3.03 5.71
C ILE A 316 -0.99 -1.89 5.20
N MET A 317 -1.59 -0.78 4.79
CA MET A 317 -0.92 0.48 4.47
C MET A 317 -1.02 1.44 5.67
N THR A 318 0.03 1.54 6.48
CA THR A 318 0.10 2.48 7.62
C THR A 318 0.64 3.83 7.14
N VAL A 319 -0.10 4.91 7.39
CA VAL A 319 0.13 6.23 6.78
C VAL A 319 0.53 7.27 7.82
N GLY A 320 1.72 7.85 7.66
CA GLY A 320 2.20 9.01 8.44
C GLY A 320 1.74 10.35 7.87
N ALA A 321 1.95 11.44 8.60
CA ALA A 321 1.46 12.78 8.26
C ALA A 321 2.59 13.80 8.04
N VAL A 322 2.61 14.40 6.85
CA VAL A 322 3.51 15.51 6.49
C VAL A 322 2.75 16.83 6.26
N SER A 323 3.50 17.90 6.11
CA SER A 323 3.04 19.23 5.72
C SER A 323 2.49 19.26 4.29
N ASP A 324 1.89 20.39 3.92
CA ASP A 324 1.30 20.61 2.60
C ASP A 324 2.40 21.01 1.58
N ILE A 325 2.60 20.23 0.52
CA ILE A 325 3.56 20.53 -0.55
C ILE A 325 2.80 21.16 -1.73
N VAL A 326 2.43 22.43 -1.55
CA VAL A 326 1.50 23.18 -2.43
C VAL A 326 1.93 23.22 -3.92
N SER A 327 3.22 23.06 -4.22
CA SER A 327 3.77 23.02 -5.59
C SER A 327 3.82 21.61 -6.20
N GLY A 328 3.57 20.56 -5.41
CA GLY A 328 4.04 19.20 -5.68
C GLY A 328 5.51 19.00 -5.27
N TRP A 329 5.90 17.74 -5.05
CA TRP A 329 7.28 17.36 -4.70
C TRP A 329 8.28 17.71 -5.82
N THR A 330 9.47 18.17 -5.43
CA THR A 330 10.62 18.37 -6.34
C THR A 330 11.93 17.79 -5.83
N GLN A 331 12.03 17.56 -4.52
CA GLN A 331 13.23 17.05 -3.81
C GLN A 331 12.82 16.54 -2.41
N PRO A 332 13.61 15.65 -1.77
CA PRO A 332 13.25 15.08 -0.46
C PRO A 332 13.01 16.10 0.66
N SER A 333 13.73 17.22 0.66
CA SER A 333 13.57 18.28 1.67
C SER A 333 12.26 19.07 1.55
N ASP A 334 11.45 18.84 0.53
CA ASP A 334 10.08 19.39 0.46
C ASP A 334 9.13 18.63 1.40
N VAL A 335 9.48 17.39 1.78
CA VAL A 335 8.65 16.49 2.61
C VAL A 335 8.85 16.77 4.11
N VAL A 336 8.17 17.79 4.63
CA VAL A 336 8.31 18.22 6.03
C VAL A 336 7.34 17.47 6.95
N MET A 337 7.86 16.53 7.75
CA MET A 337 7.12 15.75 8.76
C MET A 337 6.33 16.61 9.77
N SER A 338 5.13 16.14 10.18
CA SER A 338 4.34 16.82 11.22
C SER A 338 4.95 16.65 12.61
N SER A 339 4.59 17.54 13.54
CA SER A 339 5.06 17.48 14.93
C SER A 339 4.51 16.29 15.72
N PHE A 340 3.49 15.59 15.21
CA PHE A 340 2.69 14.61 15.94
C PHE A 340 2.67 13.20 15.32
N SER A 341 2.97 13.06 14.02
CA SER A 341 2.88 11.77 13.33
C SER A 341 3.77 10.75 14.01
N CYS A 342 3.22 9.61 14.40
CA CYS A 342 4.01 8.53 14.96
C CYS A 342 5.00 7.94 13.96
N TRP A 343 6.11 7.48 14.49
CA TRP A 343 7.26 6.87 13.81
C TRP A 343 7.48 5.46 14.36
N GLY A 344 7.99 4.56 13.52
CA GLY A 344 8.41 3.22 13.92
C GLY A 344 9.71 3.24 14.75
N PRO A 345 10.40 2.10 14.94
CA PRO A 345 10.11 0.77 14.38
C PRO A 345 8.83 0.13 14.95
N THR A 346 8.53 -1.10 14.55
CA THR A 346 7.72 -2.01 15.39
C THR A 346 8.61 -2.69 16.44
N ASP A 347 8.00 -3.36 17.43
CA ASP A 347 8.70 -4.20 18.43
C ASP A 347 9.73 -5.14 17.78
N ASP A 348 9.34 -5.73 16.65
CA ASP A 348 10.10 -6.69 15.87
C ASP A 348 10.94 -6.07 14.73
N GLY A 349 11.07 -4.74 14.70
CA GLY A 349 12.03 -4.00 13.89
C GLY A 349 11.55 -3.51 12.52
N ARG A 350 10.29 -3.77 12.14
CA ARG A 350 9.75 -3.48 10.80
C ARG A 350 9.57 -1.98 10.53
N ILE A 351 9.63 -1.62 9.26
CA ILE A 351 9.38 -0.26 8.75
C ILE A 351 7.90 0.09 8.94
N LYS A 352 7.64 1.06 9.81
CA LYS A 352 6.35 1.76 9.92
C LYS A 352 6.60 3.26 10.16
N PRO A 353 5.76 4.19 9.64
CA PRO A 353 4.69 3.96 8.67
C PRO A 353 5.22 3.36 7.36
N ASP A 354 4.35 2.82 6.51
CA ASP A 354 4.75 2.32 5.19
C ASP A 354 4.97 3.49 4.21
N ILE A 355 4.18 4.56 4.35
CA ILE A 355 4.19 5.73 3.47
C ILE A 355 3.76 6.99 4.24
N VAL A 356 4.05 8.18 3.70
CA VAL A 356 3.46 9.45 4.18
C VAL A 356 2.57 10.14 3.14
N ALA A 357 1.65 10.96 3.63
CA ALA A 357 0.86 11.91 2.84
C ALA A 357 0.56 13.18 3.67
N ASN A 358 0.03 14.22 3.05
CA ASN A 358 -0.34 15.45 3.76
C ASN A 358 -1.37 15.14 4.87
N GLY A 359 -1.07 15.56 6.11
CA GLY A 359 -1.93 15.42 7.28
C GLY A 359 -2.10 16.71 8.06
N ILE A 360 -1.78 17.86 7.46
CA ILE A 360 -1.82 19.19 8.09
C ILE A 360 -2.72 20.13 7.28
N THR A 361 -3.71 20.72 7.96
CA THR A 361 -4.62 21.78 7.47
C THR A 361 -5.58 21.37 6.34
N LEU A 362 -5.84 20.06 6.16
CA LEU A 362 -6.80 19.55 5.17
C LEU A 362 -8.18 20.14 5.41
N TYR A 363 -8.70 20.84 4.41
CA TYR A 363 -10.00 21.49 4.44
C TYR A 363 -11.05 20.59 3.79
N SER A 364 -12.01 20.10 4.58
CA SER A 364 -12.99 19.09 4.16
C SER A 364 -14.36 19.34 4.81
N ALA A 365 -15.35 18.52 4.46
CA ALA A 365 -16.72 18.56 4.98
C ALA A 365 -16.76 18.41 6.52
N PHE A 366 -17.83 18.88 7.17
CA PHE A 366 -17.95 18.94 8.63
C PHE A 366 -19.39 18.81 9.14
N GLN A 367 -19.55 18.58 10.44
CA GLN A 367 -20.86 18.20 11.04
C GLN A 367 -21.88 19.34 11.20
N ASN A 368 -21.46 20.61 11.16
CA ASN A 368 -22.29 21.71 11.68
C ASN A 368 -23.53 22.03 10.81
N ALA A 369 -23.51 21.70 9.52
CA ALA A 369 -24.57 21.90 8.55
C ALA A 369 -24.28 21.08 7.28
N ASP A 370 -25.20 21.05 6.30
CA ASP A 370 -25.00 20.36 5.03
C ASP A 370 -24.07 21.11 4.05
N ASP A 371 -23.65 22.33 4.41
CA ASP A 371 -22.69 23.21 3.74
C ASP A 371 -21.50 23.60 4.64
N ALA A 372 -21.24 22.83 5.71
CA ALA A 372 -20.20 23.14 6.69
C ALA A 372 -18.85 22.48 6.37
N TYR A 373 -17.76 23.25 6.52
CA TYR A 373 -16.39 22.77 6.27
C TYR A 373 -15.46 23.18 7.42
N ALA A 374 -14.39 22.42 7.62
CA ALA A 374 -13.33 22.73 8.59
C ALA A 374 -11.95 22.27 8.10
N SER A 375 -10.90 22.86 8.66
CA SER A 375 -9.53 22.34 8.53
C SER A 375 -9.13 21.54 9.77
N LEU A 376 -8.70 20.30 9.58
CA LEU A 376 -8.19 19.42 10.64
C LEU A 376 -6.71 19.05 10.41
N ASN A 377 -6.09 18.43 11.42
CA ASN A 377 -4.72 17.93 11.38
C ASN A 377 -4.70 16.54 12.03
N GLY A 378 -3.92 15.62 11.48
CA GLY A 378 -3.74 14.27 12.00
C GLY A 378 -3.27 13.28 10.94
N THR A 379 -2.71 12.14 11.36
CA THR A 379 -2.56 10.95 10.49
C THR A 379 -3.92 10.41 10.03
N SER A 380 -4.96 10.70 10.80
CA SER A 380 -6.37 10.59 10.44
C SER A 380 -6.79 11.40 9.20
N MET A 381 -6.00 12.38 8.76
CA MET A 381 -6.25 13.16 7.54
C MET A 381 -5.32 12.75 6.39
N SER A 382 -4.12 12.22 6.67
CA SER A 382 -3.23 11.66 5.63
C SER A 382 -3.68 10.27 5.16
N THR A 383 -4.26 9.45 6.04
CA THR A 383 -4.82 8.13 5.67
C THR A 383 -5.94 8.21 4.61
N PRO A 384 -6.97 9.08 4.73
CA PRO A 384 -8.00 9.19 3.69
C PRO A 384 -7.48 9.82 2.40
N THR A 385 -6.42 10.63 2.47
CA THR A 385 -5.69 11.15 1.30
C THR A 385 -5.05 10.01 0.49
N VAL A 386 -4.46 9.01 1.16
CA VAL A 386 -3.97 7.78 0.52
C VAL A 386 -5.12 6.89 0.04
N THR A 387 -6.08 6.57 0.91
CA THR A 387 -7.22 5.66 0.63
C THR A 387 -8.04 6.13 -0.57
N GLY A 388 -8.42 7.41 -0.58
CA GLY A 388 -9.17 7.99 -1.69
C GLY A 388 -8.36 8.09 -2.98
N SER A 389 -7.03 8.08 -2.91
CA SER A 389 -6.16 8.05 -4.10
C SER A 389 -5.98 6.63 -4.65
N ILE A 390 -5.96 5.61 -3.78
CA ILE A 390 -6.05 4.19 -4.20
C ILE A 390 -7.36 3.92 -4.96
N GLY A 391 -8.44 4.64 -4.66
CA GLY A 391 -9.67 4.61 -5.47
C GLY A 391 -9.43 4.88 -6.96
N LEU A 392 -8.50 5.80 -7.31
CA LEU A 392 -8.14 6.08 -8.70
C LEU A 392 -7.26 4.98 -9.32
N LEU A 393 -6.42 4.31 -8.53
CA LEU A 393 -5.66 3.14 -9.00
C LEU A 393 -6.61 1.98 -9.33
N LEU A 394 -7.64 1.76 -8.51
CA LEU A 394 -8.68 0.76 -8.78
C LEU A 394 -9.48 1.11 -10.04
N GLU A 395 -9.91 2.37 -10.19
CA GLU A 395 -10.60 2.86 -11.40
C GLU A 395 -9.72 2.64 -12.64
N HIS A 396 -8.45 3.04 -12.59
CA HIS A 396 -7.53 2.92 -13.71
C HIS A 396 -7.26 1.47 -14.09
N ARG A 397 -7.06 0.55 -13.13
CA ARG A 397 -6.95 -0.88 -13.42
C ARG A 397 -8.20 -1.41 -14.13
N ARG A 398 -9.39 -1.04 -13.64
CA ARG A 398 -10.68 -1.40 -14.23
C ARG A 398 -10.88 -0.79 -15.62
N ASN A 399 -10.32 0.39 -15.90
CA ASN A 399 -10.33 1.03 -17.22
C ASN A 399 -9.37 0.34 -18.23
N LEU A 400 -8.25 -0.22 -17.77
CA LEU A 400 -7.28 -0.95 -18.62
C LEU A 400 -7.80 -2.35 -18.98
N VAL A 401 -8.11 -3.19 -17.97
CA VAL A 401 -8.40 -4.63 -18.15
C VAL A 401 -9.84 -5.05 -17.87
N GLY A 402 -10.70 -4.12 -17.43
CA GLY A 402 -12.09 -4.41 -17.06
C GLY A 402 -12.30 -4.73 -15.58
N THR A 403 -13.58 -4.74 -15.17
CA THR A 403 -14.01 -5.03 -13.80
C THR A 403 -13.80 -6.49 -13.43
N GLY A 404 -13.29 -6.76 -12.21
CA GLY A 404 -13.01 -8.12 -11.72
C GLY A 404 -11.57 -8.60 -11.98
N HIS A 405 -10.72 -7.73 -12.54
CA HIS A 405 -9.28 -7.95 -12.72
C HIS A 405 -8.45 -6.92 -11.91
N ASP A 406 -8.95 -6.62 -10.71
CA ASP A 406 -8.27 -5.79 -9.71
C ASP A 406 -6.95 -6.43 -9.28
N TYR A 407 -5.96 -5.61 -8.93
CA TYR A 407 -4.69 -6.09 -8.37
C TYR A 407 -4.83 -6.55 -6.91
N LEU A 408 -3.92 -7.42 -6.46
CA LEU A 408 -3.78 -7.81 -5.06
C LEU A 408 -3.48 -6.59 -4.16
N SER A 409 -3.86 -6.66 -2.88
CA SER A 409 -3.58 -5.58 -1.91
C SER A 409 -2.08 -5.38 -1.68
N SER A 410 -1.30 -6.46 -1.72
CA SER A 410 0.17 -6.43 -1.74
C SER A 410 0.74 -5.81 -3.02
N THR A 411 0.05 -5.88 -4.17
CA THR A 411 0.46 -5.19 -5.41
C THR A 411 0.21 -3.69 -5.33
N ILE A 412 -0.96 -3.27 -4.83
CA ILE A 412 -1.22 -1.85 -4.61
C ILE A 412 -0.24 -1.27 -3.58
N LYS A 413 0.02 -1.98 -2.48
CA LYS A 413 1.02 -1.60 -1.47
C LYS A 413 2.43 -1.52 -2.08
N GLY A 414 2.88 -2.58 -2.77
CA GLY A 414 4.19 -2.65 -3.41
C GLY A 414 4.41 -1.56 -4.46
N LEU A 415 3.40 -1.26 -5.28
CA LEU A 415 3.41 -0.19 -6.28
C LEU A 415 3.57 1.20 -5.63
N ILE A 416 2.83 1.47 -4.55
CA ILE A 416 2.92 2.73 -3.81
C ILE A 416 4.31 2.89 -3.19
N CYS A 417 4.83 1.87 -2.49
CA CYS A 417 6.18 1.92 -1.90
C CYS A 417 7.31 1.95 -2.95
N HIS A 418 7.07 1.45 -4.17
CA HIS A 418 8.03 1.50 -5.27
C HIS A 418 8.06 2.86 -5.96
N THR A 419 6.90 3.45 -6.22
CA THR A 419 6.75 4.71 -6.96
C THR A 419 6.73 5.95 -6.07
N ALA A 420 6.93 5.76 -4.75
CA ALA A 420 7.07 6.82 -3.76
C ALA A 420 8.14 7.85 -4.15
N ASP A 421 7.81 9.13 -3.90
CA ASP A 421 8.74 10.24 -3.98
C ASP A 421 9.63 10.24 -2.72
N GLU A 422 10.94 10.33 -2.92
CA GLU A 422 11.95 10.16 -1.86
C GLU A 422 11.81 11.24 -0.75
N ALA A 423 12.07 10.87 0.50
CA ALA A 423 11.84 11.70 1.68
C ALA A 423 13.02 11.67 2.67
N GLY A 424 12.89 12.38 3.80
CA GLY A 424 13.91 12.33 4.86
C GLY A 424 15.26 12.93 4.46
N SER A 425 16.35 12.28 4.90
CA SER A 425 17.73 12.79 4.77
C SER A 425 18.73 11.85 4.09
N ASN A 426 18.29 10.64 3.73
CA ASN A 426 19.09 9.59 3.12
C ASN A 426 18.32 9.03 1.91
N ASP A 427 19.00 8.36 0.97
CA ASP A 427 18.30 7.54 -0.03
C ASP A 427 17.76 6.27 0.66
N GLY A 428 16.51 5.87 0.39
CA GLY A 428 15.90 4.66 0.95
C GLY A 428 15.04 4.89 2.21
N PRO A 429 14.48 3.81 2.78
CA PRO A 429 13.46 3.91 3.82
C PRO A 429 14.02 4.39 5.16
N ASP A 430 13.18 5.04 5.95
CA ASP A 430 13.42 5.30 7.37
C ASP A 430 12.14 5.14 8.21
N TYR A 431 12.28 5.04 9.54
CA TYR A 431 11.14 4.83 10.45
C TYR A 431 10.24 6.07 10.65
N ALA A 432 10.56 7.22 10.04
CA ALA A 432 9.74 8.42 10.12
C ALA A 432 8.85 8.60 8.88
N TYR A 433 9.40 8.41 7.69
CA TYR A 433 8.74 8.62 6.40
C TYR A 433 8.33 7.30 5.70
N GLY A 434 8.76 6.14 6.21
CA GLY A 434 8.51 4.85 5.58
C GLY A 434 9.28 4.70 4.28
N TRP A 435 8.59 4.28 3.22
CA TRP A 435 9.14 4.22 1.86
C TRP A 435 9.11 5.58 1.12
N GLY A 436 8.65 6.65 1.77
CA GLY A 436 8.60 8.01 1.21
C GLY A 436 7.18 8.57 1.10
N LEU A 437 7.03 9.59 0.28
CA LEU A 437 5.76 10.26 0.01
C LEU A 437 4.99 9.51 -1.10
N MET A 438 3.70 9.24 -0.91
CA MET A 438 2.88 8.61 -1.97
C MET A 438 2.88 9.49 -3.23
N ASN A 439 3.11 8.89 -4.41
CA ASN A 439 2.93 9.57 -5.69
C ASN A 439 1.92 8.82 -6.56
N THR A 440 0.65 9.23 -6.45
CA THR A 440 -0.48 8.65 -7.19
C THR A 440 -0.28 8.70 -8.69
N ARG A 441 0.38 9.74 -9.22
CA ARG A 441 0.65 9.82 -10.65
C ARG A 441 1.66 8.77 -11.08
N SER A 442 2.77 8.62 -10.37
CA SER A 442 3.80 7.62 -10.70
C SER A 442 3.28 6.17 -10.60
N CYS A 443 2.30 5.90 -9.72
CA CYS A 443 1.54 4.64 -9.74
C CYS A 443 0.80 4.44 -11.08
N ILE A 444 0.01 5.43 -11.48
CA ILE A 444 -0.87 5.38 -12.67
C ILE A 444 -0.06 5.34 -13.97
N ASP A 445 0.99 6.14 -14.09
CA ASP A 445 1.91 6.14 -15.24
C ASP A 445 2.55 4.73 -15.39
N MET A 446 3.06 4.13 -14.30
CA MET A 446 3.61 2.76 -14.32
C MET A 446 2.57 1.67 -14.65
N MET A 447 1.31 1.83 -14.22
CA MET A 447 0.23 0.91 -14.57
C MET A 447 -0.11 0.95 -16.06
N SER A 448 -0.15 2.14 -16.67
CA SER A 448 -0.33 2.31 -18.11
C SER A 448 0.85 1.73 -18.89
N ASP A 449 2.09 2.09 -18.53
CA ASP A 449 3.31 1.59 -19.18
C ASP A 449 3.42 0.05 -19.10
N ASN A 450 2.92 -0.56 -18.02
CA ASN A 450 2.87 -2.01 -17.86
C ASN A 450 1.88 -2.69 -18.81
N ASP A 451 0.71 -2.09 -19.03
CA ASP A 451 -0.33 -2.66 -19.89
C ASP A 451 0.00 -2.49 -21.38
N ASP A 452 0.56 -1.32 -21.77
CA ASP A 452 1.03 -1.04 -23.14
C ASP A 452 2.14 -2.03 -23.61
N LEU A 453 2.87 -2.64 -22.66
CA LEU A 453 3.86 -3.69 -22.94
C LEU A 453 3.31 -5.12 -22.90
N GLY A 454 2.00 -5.29 -22.65
CA GLY A 454 1.29 -6.57 -22.66
C GLY A 454 0.97 -7.15 -21.28
N SER A 455 1.02 -6.34 -20.22
CA SER A 455 0.99 -6.77 -18.81
C SER A 455 2.18 -7.66 -18.39
N ASP A 456 2.27 -7.96 -17.09
CA ASP A 456 3.34 -8.74 -16.44
C ASP A 456 4.78 -8.24 -16.69
N PHE A 457 4.96 -6.94 -16.96
CA PHE A 457 6.25 -6.36 -17.31
C PHE A 457 6.90 -5.64 -16.12
N TYR A 458 6.40 -4.44 -15.76
CA TYR A 458 6.85 -3.68 -14.60
C TYR A 458 6.14 -4.11 -13.33
N ILE A 459 4.88 -4.55 -13.44
CA ILE A 459 4.05 -5.04 -12.33
C ILE A 459 3.75 -6.52 -12.61
N GLN A 460 4.20 -7.39 -11.71
CA GLN A 460 4.06 -8.85 -11.81
C GLN A 460 3.44 -9.40 -10.53
N GLU A 461 2.45 -10.28 -10.68
CA GLU A 461 1.87 -11.07 -9.57
C GLU A 461 2.33 -12.52 -9.73
N LEU A 462 3.23 -12.96 -8.84
CA LEU A 462 3.98 -14.21 -8.98
C LEU A 462 3.68 -15.17 -7.82
N GLU A 463 3.80 -16.47 -8.07
CA GLU A 463 3.73 -17.50 -7.02
C GLU A 463 5.14 -18.00 -6.69
N LEU A 464 5.49 -18.03 -5.40
CA LEU A 464 6.78 -18.53 -4.93
C LEU A 464 6.59 -19.59 -3.84
N THR A 465 7.00 -20.81 -4.13
CA THR A 465 7.02 -21.92 -3.17
C THR A 465 8.13 -21.75 -2.13
N ASN A 466 7.92 -22.29 -0.93
CA ASN A 466 8.95 -22.35 0.12
C ASN A 466 10.24 -23.04 -0.40
N GLY A 467 11.39 -22.41 -0.17
CA GLY A 467 12.70 -22.83 -0.72
C GLY A 467 12.89 -22.51 -2.20
N GLY A 468 11.88 -21.95 -2.87
CA GLY A 468 11.89 -21.63 -4.29
C GLY A 468 12.74 -20.40 -4.63
N THR A 469 13.07 -20.25 -5.92
CA THR A 469 13.78 -19.07 -6.43
C THR A 469 13.22 -18.65 -7.79
N ILE A 470 12.72 -17.42 -7.86
CA ILE A 470 12.44 -16.69 -9.10
C ILE A 470 13.73 -16.00 -9.55
N SER A 471 13.97 -15.96 -10.85
CA SER A 471 15.06 -15.17 -11.43
C SER A 471 14.61 -14.50 -12.73
N ILE A 472 15.00 -13.23 -12.84
CA ILE A 472 14.57 -12.28 -13.86
C ILE A 472 15.84 -11.67 -14.46
N ASN A 473 16.00 -11.75 -15.77
CA ASN A 473 17.15 -11.17 -16.47
C ASN A 473 16.75 -9.87 -17.17
N GLY A 474 17.64 -8.88 -17.07
CA GLY A 474 17.49 -7.57 -17.71
C GLY A 474 18.83 -7.02 -18.19
N ILE A 475 18.76 -5.97 -19.02
CA ILE A 475 19.93 -5.24 -19.50
C ILE A 475 19.71 -3.78 -19.14
N ALA A 476 20.62 -3.19 -18.36
CA ALA A 476 20.63 -1.76 -18.16
C ALA A 476 21.45 -1.09 -19.26
N ASP A 477 21.00 0.05 -19.75
CA ASP A 477 21.76 0.91 -20.67
C ASP A 477 22.84 1.74 -19.95
N GLY A 478 22.69 1.91 -18.63
CA GLY A 478 23.57 2.72 -17.78
C GLY A 478 23.22 4.21 -17.76
N THR A 479 22.02 4.61 -18.17
CA THR A 479 21.56 6.01 -18.06
C THR A 479 20.48 6.17 -16.97
N GLU A 480 19.49 5.29 -16.94
CA GLU A 480 18.41 5.29 -15.94
C GLU A 480 18.72 4.37 -14.74
N SER A 481 18.22 4.73 -13.56
CA SER A 481 18.38 3.93 -12.34
C SER A 481 17.66 2.57 -12.42
N ILE A 482 18.07 1.58 -11.60
CA ILE A 482 17.31 0.32 -11.41
C ILE A 482 16.65 0.36 -10.03
N LYS A 483 15.32 0.24 -9.96
CA LYS A 483 14.60 -0.06 -8.71
C LYS A 483 13.88 -1.39 -8.84
N VAL A 484 13.93 -2.21 -7.79
CA VAL A 484 13.13 -3.43 -7.68
C VAL A 484 12.49 -3.47 -6.29
N THR A 485 11.18 -3.67 -6.23
CA THR A 485 10.43 -3.87 -4.99
C THR A 485 9.71 -5.21 -5.02
N ILE A 486 9.74 -5.95 -3.92
CA ILE A 486 8.83 -7.07 -3.68
C ILE A 486 7.91 -6.73 -2.50
N CYS A 487 6.68 -7.23 -2.55
CA CYS A 487 5.70 -7.08 -1.47
C CYS A 487 4.83 -8.34 -1.41
N TRP A 488 4.51 -8.82 -0.22
CA TRP A 488 3.66 -10.01 -0.06
C TRP A 488 2.68 -9.88 1.12
N ASN A 489 1.52 -10.52 0.98
CA ASN A 489 0.57 -10.68 2.07
C ASN A 489 1.03 -11.85 2.94
N ASP A 490 2.00 -11.57 3.81
CA ASP A 490 2.64 -12.54 4.69
C ASP A 490 1.62 -13.13 5.69
N PRO A 491 1.59 -14.46 5.94
CA PRO A 491 0.66 -15.04 6.91
C PRO A 491 0.80 -14.39 8.29
N TYR A 492 -0.32 -14.08 8.94
CA TYR A 492 -0.37 -13.46 10.25
C TYR A 492 0.63 -14.08 11.26
N GLY A 493 1.44 -13.22 11.90
CA GLY A 493 2.40 -13.63 12.93
C GLY A 493 1.72 -14.19 14.18
N THR A 494 2.51 -14.79 15.08
CA THR A 494 2.04 -15.23 16.41
C THR A 494 2.34 -14.15 17.44
N PRO A 495 1.32 -13.50 18.06
CA PRO A 495 1.52 -12.44 19.04
C PRO A 495 2.44 -12.84 20.18
N VAL A 496 3.36 -11.93 20.51
CA VAL A 496 4.30 -12.06 21.61
C VAL A 496 3.69 -11.58 22.92
N THR A 497 4.31 -11.97 24.04
CA THR A 497 4.11 -11.27 25.31
C THR A 497 4.77 -9.91 25.26
N SER A 498 4.08 -8.90 25.77
CA SER A 498 4.57 -7.52 25.97
C SER A 498 5.75 -7.40 26.95
N SER A 499 6.07 -8.49 27.66
CA SER A 499 7.26 -8.61 28.49
C SER A 499 8.19 -9.69 27.89
N PRO A 500 9.50 -9.41 27.70
CA PRO A 500 10.14 -8.11 27.87
C PRO A 500 9.60 -7.07 26.88
N LEU A 501 9.75 -5.80 27.25
CA LEU A 501 9.44 -4.63 26.43
C LEU A 501 10.25 -4.65 25.10
N ASN A 502 9.66 -4.09 24.04
CA ASN A 502 10.20 -3.94 22.68
C ASN A 502 10.81 -5.25 22.15
N ASN A 503 9.94 -6.26 22.04
CA ASN A 503 10.31 -7.66 21.86
C ASN A 503 10.68 -7.96 20.40
N ARG A 504 11.99 -7.93 20.10
CA ARG A 504 12.63 -8.20 18.79
C ARG A 504 12.39 -9.62 18.20
N THR A 505 11.36 -10.34 18.66
CA THR A 505 10.91 -11.60 18.05
C THR A 505 10.11 -11.30 16.78
N LYS A 506 10.69 -11.63 15.63
CA LYS A 506 10.12 -11.44 14.27
C LYS A 506 8.67 -11.90 14.14
N MET A 507 7.82 -11.03 13.59
CA MET A 507 6.45 -11.39 13.21
C MET A 507 6.32 -11.89 11.77
N LEU A 508 7.38 -11.73 10.95
CA LEU A 508 7.48 -12.28 9.60
C LEU A 508 7.40 -13.82 9.62
N VAL A 509 6.62 -14.42 8.72
CA VAL A 509 6.40 -15.87 8.65
C VAL A 509 7.08 -16.47 7.42
N ASN A 510 6.91 -15.86 6.25
CA ASN A 510 7.59 -16.23 5.02
C ASN A 510 8.65 -15.16 4.71
N ASP A 511 9.91 -15.52 4.88
CA ASP A 511 11.07 -14.65 4.67
C ASP A 511 11.53 -14.72 3.20
N LEU A 512 11.40 -13.60 2.48
CA LEU A 512 11.67 -13.50 1.04
C LEU A 512 12.79 -12.48 0.74
N ASP A 513 13.86 -12.93 0.10
CA ASP A 513 15.01 -12.12 -0.33
C ASP A 513 14.87 -11.64 -1.78
N VAL A 514 14.94 -10.34 -2.08
CA VAL A 514 15.25 -9.79 -3.41
C VAL A 514 16.69 -9.26 -3.49
N LYS A 515 17.44 -9.76 -4.47
CA LYS A 515 18.88 -9.49 -4.63
C LYS A 515 19.18 -9.23 -6.12
N ILE A 516 19.82 -8.10 -6.43
CA ILE A 516 20.24 -7.73 -7.79
C ILE A 516 21.72 -8.07 -7.98
N MET A 517 22.04 -8.85 -9.00
CA MET A 517 23.39 -9.30 -9.32
C MET A 517 23.89 -8.76 -10.65
N LYS A 518 25.19 -8.46 -10.71
CA LYS A 518 25.94 -8.21 -11.94
C LYS A 518 27.26 -8.97 -11.90
N GLY A 519 27.34 -10.07 -12.63
CA GLY A 519 28.46 -11.00 -12.53
C GLY A 519 28.60 -11.52 -11.10
N ALA A 520 29.72 -11.20 -10.45
CA ALA A 520 30.00 -11.58 -9.05
C ALA A 520 29.65 -10.49 -8.02
N THR A 521 29.07 -9.36 -8.42
CA THR A 521 28.64 -8.28 -7.52
C THR A 521 27.16 -8.41 -7.21
N THR A 522 26.80 -8.50 -5.93
CA THR A 522 25.40 -8.55 -5.45
C THR A 522 25.06 -7.25 -4.72
N THR A 523 23.87 -6.71 -4.95
CA THR A 523 23.23 -5.64 -4.18
C THR A 523 21.98 -6.22 -3.53
N GLN A 524 21.84 -6.06 -2.22
CA GLN A 524 20.72 -6.57 -1.44
C GLN A 524 19.69 -5.47 -1.12
N ALA A 525 18.60 -5.83 -0.45
CA ALA A 525 17.59 -4.89 0.01
C ALA A 525 18.12 -3.87 1.02
N TRP A 526 17.29 -2.87 1.31
CA TRP A 526 17.50 -1.94 2.42
C TRP A 526 17.18 -2.60 3.78
N VAL A 527 17.99 -2.29 4.79
CA VAL A 527 17.84 -2.74 6.18
C VAL A 527 18.11 -1.57 7.13
N LEU A 528 17.24 -1.37 8.12
CA LEU A 528 17.42 -0.40 9.21
C LEU A 528 17.88 -1.09 10.51
N ASP A 529 18.39 -0.30 11.45
CA ASP A 529 18.71 -0.75 12.80
C ASP A 529 17.62 -0.24 13.78
N PRO A 530 16.74 -1.12 14.32
CA PRO A 530 15.68 -0.71 15.24
C PRO A 530 16.20 -0.34 16.64
N ASP A 531 17.46 -0.68 16.97
CA ASP A 531 18.13 -0.24 18.20
C ASP A 531 18.92 1.07 17.99
N SER A 532 19.00 1.56 16.74
CA SER A 532 19.54 2.88 16.34
C SER A 532 18.63 3.58 15.31
N PRO A 533 17.33 3.82 15.59
CA PRO A 533 16.31 4.08 14.57
C PRO A 533 16.46 5.39 13.78
N ALA A 534 17.28 6.33 14.27
CA ALA A 534 17.66 7.55 13.56
C ALA A 534 18.82 7.38 12.54
N THR A 535 19.35 6.17 12.35
CA THR A 535 20.48 5.90 11.45
C THR A 535 20.05 5.69 9.99
N ALA A 536 20.96 5.97 9.06
CA ALA A 536 20.71 5.81 7.63
C ALA A 536 20.58 4.32 7.25
N PRO A 537 19.66 3.96 6.32
CA PRO A 537 19.47 2.58 5.90
C PRO A 537 20.74 1.99 5.27
N THR A 538 20.98 0.73 5.57
CA THR A 538 22.14 -0.06 5.10
C THR A 538 21.69 -1.12 4.09
N ARG A 539 22.62 -1.90 3.55
CA ARG A 539 22.32 -3.03 2.67
C ARG A 539 22.59 -4.35 3.38
N GLY A 540 21.61 -5.24 3.43
CA GLY A 540 21.70 -6.50 4.18
C GLY A 540 20.62 -7.50 3.78
N ASP A 541 20.41 -8.50 4.63
CA ASP A 541 19.21 -9.35 4.61
C ASP A 541 18.11 -8.59 5.36
N ASN A 542 16.99 -8.25 4.73
CA ASN A 542 15.83 -7.77 5.48
C ASN A 542 14.98 -8.98 5.82
N ASP A 543 15.12 -9.44 7.06
CA ASP A 543 14.50 -10.66 7.55
C ASP A 543 13.38 -10.36 8.56
N VAL A 544 12.79 -9.15 8.45
CA VAL A 544 11.68 -8.63 9.27
C VAL A 544 10.52 -8.07 8.42
N ASP A 545 10.76 -7.33 7.34
CA ASP A 545 9.71 -6.66 6.56
C ASP A 545 9.07 -7.57 5.50
N ASN A 546 7.76 -7.40 5.26
CA ASN A 546 7.06 -7.99 4.11
C ASN A 546 7.07 -7.08 2.86
N VAL A 547 8.00 -6.12 2.83
CA VAL A 547 8.34 -5.26 1.69
C VAL A 547 9.86 -5.13 1.65
N GLU A 548 10.50 -5.61 0.59
CA GLU A 548 11.92 -5.36 0.34
C GLU A 548 12.11 -4.50 -0.91
N GLN A 549 13.13 -3.64 -0.92
CA GLN A 549 13.52 -2.85 -2.09
C GLN A 549 15.04 -2.83 -2.31
N VAL A 550 15.46 -3.18 -3.53
CA VAL A 550 16.82 -2.95 -4.03
C VAL A 550 16.82 -1.75 -4.96
N PHE A 551 17.75 -0.82 -4.75
CA PHE A 551 17.87 0.38 -5.59
C PHE A 551 19.32 0.64 -5.98
N ILE A 552 19.56 0.78 -7.29
CA ILE A 552 20.86 1.10 -7.88
C ILE A 552 20.70 2.41 -8.64
N LYS A 553 20.99 3.52 -7.94
CA LYS A 553 20.80 4.91 -8.41
C LYS A 553 21.54 5.23 -9.72
N THR A 554 22.73 4.66 -9.91
CA THR A 554 23.54 4.79 -11.14
C THR A 554 24.11 3.43 -11.54
N PRO A 555 23.36 2.60 -12.31
CA PRO A 555 23.86 1.32 -12.79
C PRO A 555 24.94 1.53 -13.86
N THR A 556 25.71 0.48 -14.13
CA THR A 556 26.61 0.47 -15.29
C THR A 556 25.95 -0.30 -16.43
N ALA A 557 26.18 0.09 -17.68
CA ALA A 557 25.64 -0.60 -18.85
C ALA A 557 25.93 -2.11 -18.86
N GLY A 558 24.98 -2.93 -19.30
CA GLY A 558 25.11 -4.38 -19.45
C GLY A 558 24.08 -5.21 -18.66
N GLU A 559 24.28 -6.52 -18.66
CA GLU A 559 23.37 -7.50 -18.06
C GLU A 559 23.32 -7.41 -16.53
N TYR A 560 22.11 -7.60 -15.99
CA TYR A 560 21.77 -7.71 -14.57
C TYR A 560 20.80 -8.89 -14.39
N LYS A 561 20.92 -9.59 -13.25
CA LYS A 561 20.00 -10.65 -12.83
C LYS A 561 19.37 -10.27 -11.50
N ILE A 562 18.06 -10.11 -11.47
CA ILE A 562 17.28 -10.04 -10.24
C ILE A 562 17.01 -11.49 -9.81
N SER A 563 17.20 -11.79 -8.53
CA SER A 563 16.80 -13.05 -7.91
C SER A 563 15.84 -12.76 -6.77
N ILE A 564 14.76 -13.52 -6.67
CA ILE A 564 13.85 -13.49 -5.52
C ILE A 564 13.80 -14.90 -4.93
N ASN A 565 14.25 -15.08 -3.69
CA ASN A 565 14.32 -16.37 -3.01
C ASN A 565 13.37 -16.42 -1.82
N HIS A 566 12.63 -17.52 -1.66
CA HIS A 566 11.94 -17.80 -0.41
C HIS A 566 12.88 -18.65 0.44
N LYS A 567 13.33 -18.12 1.58
CA LYS A 567 14.19 -18.86 2.49
C LYS A 567 13.44 -20.10 2.99
N SER A 568 14.08 -21.25 2.86
CA SER A 568 13.76 -22.46 3.62
C SER A 568 14.47 -22.39 4.98
N ASN A 569 13.89 -23.03 6.00
CA ASN A 569 14.50 -23.11 7.35
C ASN A 569 15.86 -23.83 7.40
N ASP A 570 16.32 -24.40 6.28
CA ASP A 570 17.69 -24.87 6.06
C ASP A 570 18.21 -24.40 4.70
N THR A 571 19.50 -24.03 4.69
CA THR A 571 20.40 -23.50 3.64
C THR A 571 20.08 -23.65 2.14
N TYR A 572 20.30 -22.54 1.41
CA TYR A 572 20.50 -22.40 -0.04
C TYR A 572 21.08 -23.62 -0.80
N THR A 573 20.42 -24.03 -1.89
CA THR A 573 21.10 -24.50 -3.13
C THR A 573 20.40 -23.93 -4.38
N SER A 574 21.17 -23.65 -5.43
CA SER A 574 20.78 -22.79 -6.55
C SER A 574 20.08 -23.51 -7.71
N TRP A 575 18.97 -22.98 -8.20
CA TRP A 575 18.44 -23.24 -9.55
C TRP A 575 17.91 -21.95 -10.20
N GLU A 576 17.98 -21.87 -11.52
CA GLU A 576 17.68 -20.64 -12.28
C GLU A 576 16.39 -20.80 -13.11
N SER A 577 15.39 -19.98 -12.78
CA SER A 577 14.29 -19.62 -13.68
C SER A 577 14.66 -18.37 -14.47
N THR A 578 14.01 -18.11 -15.62
CA THR A 578 14.31 -16.92 -16.43
C THR A 578 13.06 -16.30 -17.05
N CYS A 579 12.56 -15.23 -16.44
CA CYS A 579 11.73 -14.24 -17.13
C CYS A 579 12.62 -13.21 -17.85
N ASN A 580 12.15 -12.69 -18.98
CA ASN A 580 12.92 -11.80 -19.87
C ASN A 580 12.19 -10.47 -20.08
N PHE A 581 12.83 -9.36 -19.73
CA PHE A 581 12.28 -8.01 -19.96
C PHE A 581 13.06 -7.23 -21.03
N LYS A 582 12.33 -6.38 -21.77
CA LYS A 582 12.86 -5.44 -22.78
C LYS A 582 12.81 -3.99 -22.27
N THR A 583 13.67 -3.69 -21.28
CA THR A 583 14.17 -2.34 -20.97
C THR A 583 13.15 -1.21 -20.73
N SER A 584 12.66 -1.07 -19.48
CA SER A 584 12.65 0.23 -18.73
C SER A 584 12.83 0.04 -17.21
N ASN A 585 13.87 -0.70 -16.80
CA ASN A 585 14.58 -0.69 -15.50
C ASN A 585 13.85 -0.76 -14.12
N ASN A 586 12.52 -0.71 -14.02
CA ASN A 586 11.78 -0.73 -12.73
C ASN A 586 10.88 -1.97 -12.61
N VAL A 587 10.93 -2.72 -11.51
CA VAL A 587 10.06 -3.90 -11.31
C VAL A 587 9.42 -3.90 -9.91
N VAL A 588 8.10 -4.04 -9.88
CA VAL A 588 7.26 -4.41 -8.73
C VAL A 588 6.86 -5.87 -8.92
N ALA A 589 7.37 -6.77 -8.08
CA ALA A 589 7.02 -8.18 -8.10
C ALA A 589 6.29 -8.56 -6.79
N THR A 590 4.97 -8.61 -6.85
CA THR A 590 4.13 -9.14 -5.78
C THR A 590 4.25 -10.64 -5.73
N ILE A 591 4.28 -11.21 -4.52
CA ILE A 591 4.37 -12.66 -4.34
C ILE A 591 3.22 -13.20 -3.49
N GLU A 592 2.46 -14.16 -4.03
CA GLU A 592 1.61 -15.04 -3.24
C GLU A 592 2.43 -16.22 -2.71
N THR A 593 2.62 -16.26 -1.39
CA THR A 593 3.27 -17.36 -0.68
C THR A 593 2.25 -18.42 -0.26
N LYS A 594 1.99 -19.42 -1.11
CA LYS A 594 0.96 -20.44 -0.84
C LYS A 594 1.46 -21.56 0.09
N ALA A 595 0.71 -21.80 1.16
CA ALA A 595 0.85 -23.00 1.97
C ALA A 595 0.10 -24.19 1.34
N THR A 596 0.78 -25.34 1.30
CA THR A 596 0.32 -26.68 0.86
C THR A 596 0.05 -26.97 -0.64
N LEU A 597 0.97 -27.78 -1.19
CA LEU A 597 0.78 -28.96 -2.06
C LEU A 597 0.55 -28.79 -3.59
N ASP A 598 1.62 -29.14 -4.33
CA ASP A 598 1.69 -29.73 -5.68
C ASP A 598 0.99 -29.09 -6.90
N LEU A 599 1.75 -28.29 -7.66
CA LEU A 599 2.16 -28.68 -9.02
C LEU A 599 3.43 -27.93 -9.45
N LEU A 600 4.30 -28.54 -10.26
CA LEU A 600 5.53 -27.90 -10.74
C LEU A 600 5.89 -28.40 -12.16
N LEU A 601 5.99 -27.48 -13.12
CA LEU A 601 6.36 -27.78 -14.51
C LEU A 601 7.85 -27.45 -14.74
N GLN A 602 8.56 -28.32 -15.47
CA GLN A 602 9.95 -28.07 -15.88
C GLN A 602 10.12 -28.43 -17.36
N GLY A 603 10.72 -27.52 -18.14
CA GLY A 603 11.08 -27.76 -19.54
C GLY A 603 12.59 -27.81 -19.71
N VAL A 604 13.14 -28.96 -20.09
CA VAL A 604 14.59 -29.16 -20.23
C VAL A 604 15.12 -28.56 -21.53
N TYR A 605 16.02 -27.58 -21.43
CA TYR A 605 16.69 -26.98 -22.59
C TYR A 605 17.79 -27.89 -23.16
N ASN A 606 17.73 -28.19 -24.46
CA ASN A 606 18.78 -28.92 -25.19
C ASN A 606 19.12 -28.29 -26.58
N GLY A 607 19.03 -26.96 -26.68
CA GLY A 607 19.77 -26.18 -27.68
C GLY A 607 19.12 -25.90 -29.04
N SER A 608 19.66 -24.87 -29.71
CA SER A 608 19.41 -24.42 -31.10
C SER A 608 18.04 -23.79 -31.41
N SER A 609 18.03 -22.45 -31.50
CA SER A 609 16.97 -21.57 -32.06
C SER A 609 15.55 -21.71 -31.49
N MET A 610 15.16 -20.72 -30.68
CA MET A 610 13.82 -20.56 -30.09
C MET A 610 12.81 -19.96 -31.08
N LEU A 611 11.51 -20.11 -30.82
CA LEU A 611 10.48 -19.30 -31.47
C LEU A 611 10.47 -17.85 -30.94
N ALA A 612 9.99 -16.92 -31.76
CA ALA A 612 9.94 -15.49 -31.43
C ALA A 612 8.67 -15.07 -30.66
N THR A 613 7.65 -15.93 -30.62
CA THR A 613 6.43 -15.77 -29.82
C THR A 613 6.35 -16.84 -28.74
N PRO A 614 5.91 -16.52 -27.50
CA PRO A 614 5.62 -17.52 -26.48
C PRO A 614 4.51 -18.47 -26.93
N ALA A 615 4.54 -19.70 -26.43
CA ALA A 615 3.45 -20.65 -26.52
C ALA A 615 2.70 -20.72 -25.18
N LEU A 616 1.41 -21.05 -25.24
CA LEU A 616 0.59 -21.36 -24.06
C LEU A 616 0.25 -22.85 -24.09
N VAL A 617 0.65 -23.57 -23.04
CA VAL A 617 0.24 -24.96 -22.81
C VAL A 617 -0.93 -24.96 -21.81
N GLN A 618 -2.02 -25.63 -22.13
CA GLN A 618 -3.13 -25.89 -21.21
C GLN A 618 -3.27 -27.40 -20.96
N ALA A 619 -3.49 -27.79 -19.72
CA ALA A 619 -3.98 -29.12 -19.36
C ALA A 619 -5.46 -29.04 -18.98
N ARG A 620 -6.29 -29.91 -19.54
CA ARG A 620 -7.75 -29.96 -19.30
C ARG A 620 -8.24 -31.37 -18.99
N THR A 621 -9.36 -31.49 -18.26
CA THR A 621 -10.04 -32.75 -17.94
C THR A 621 -11.43 -32.82 -18.57
N GLY A 622 -11.81 -34.01 -19.05
CA GLY A 622 -13.15 -34.28 -19.59
C GLY A 622 -13.12 -35.14 -20.85
N SER A 623 -14.23 -35.81 -21.15
CA SER A 623 -14.34 -36.75 -22.28
C SER A 623 -14.42 -36.08 -23.66
N ASP A 624 -14.59 -34.76 -23.71
CA ASP A 624 -14.60 -33.93 -24.92
C ASP A 624 -13.84 -32.63 -24.62
N ILE A 625 -12.98 -32.19 -25.55
CA ILE A 625 -12.25 -30.93 -25.42
C ILE A 625 -13.19 -29.72 -25.32
N LEU A 626 -14.32 -29.72 -26.03
CA LEU A 626 -15.25 -28.58 -26.09
C LEU A 626 -15.98 -28.34 -24.75
N THR A 627 -16.07 -29.37 -23.90
CA THR A 627 -16.64 -29.28 -22.54
C THR A 627 -15.58 -29.52 -21.46
N SER A 628 -14.30 -29.58 -21.82
CA SER A 628 -13.21 -29.90 -20.88
C SER A 628 -12.88 -28.72 -19.95
N THR A 629 -12.87 -29.01 -18.66
CA THR A 629 -12.51 -28.06 -17.60
C THR A 629 -11.01 -27.81 -17.62
N LEU A 630 -10.61 -26.55 -17.50
CA LEU A 630 -9.20 -26.17 -17.37
C LEU A 630 -8.65 -26.64 -16.01
N VAL A 631 -7.53 -27.36 -16.01
CA VAL A 631 -6.84 -27.81 -14.80
C VAL A 631 -5.67 -26.89 -14.47
N THR A 632 -4.87 -26.53 -15.47
CA THR A 632 -3.74 -25.61 -15.32
C THR A 632 -3.28 -25.07 -16.68
N THR A 633 -2.55 -23.96 -16.66
CA THR A 633 -1.86 -23.38 -17.83
C THR A 633 -0.41 -23.07 -17.50
N ALA A 634 0.49 -23.30 -18.46
CA ALA A 634 1.87 -22.88 -18.40
C ALA A 634 2.25 -22.11 -19.69
N PRO A 635 2.58 -20.81 -19.62
CA PRO A 635 3.24 -20.12 -20.72
C PRO A 635 4.70 -20.57 -20.82
N GLY A 636 5.27 -20.57 -22.03
CA GLY A 636 6.68 -20.92 -22.23
C GLY A 636 7.14 -20.77 -23.68
N ILE A 637 8.42 -20.46 -23.88
CA ILE A 637 8.98 -20.36 -25.24
C ILE A 637 9.43 -21.76 -25.69
N ILE A 638 8.65 -22.38 -26.56
CA ILE A 638 9.02 -23.65 -27.20
C ILE A 638 9.86 -23.43 -28.46
N GLN A 639 10.51 -24.50 -28.94
CA GLN A 639 11.36 -24.45 -30.13
C GLN A 639 10.50 -24.49 -31.41
N SER A 640 11.10 -24.25 -32.59
CA SER A 640 10.39 -24.57 -33.85
C SER A 640 10.14 -26.06 -34.00
N ASN A 641 10.99 -26.88 -33.38
CA ASN A 641 10.94 -28.34 -33.41
C ASN A 641 11.74 -28.86 -32.22
N GLY A 642 11.18 -29.77 -31.45
CA GLY A 642 11.79 -30.24 -30.20
C GLY A 642 10.94 -31.31 -29.52
N THR A 643 11.26 -31.57 -28.26
CA THR A 643 10.48 -32.46 -27.39
C THR A 643 9.91 -31.63 -26.24
N LEU A 644 8.62 -31.82 -25.93
CA LEU A 644 7.96 -31.27 -24.76
C LEU A 644 7.89 -32.38 -23.70
N GLU A 645 8.45 -32.14 -22.53
CA GLU A 645 8.25 -33.00 -21.36
C GLU A 645 7.14 -32.43 -20.49
N VAL A 646 6.26 -33.30 -20.00
CA VAL A 646 5.17 -32.94 -19.07
C VAL A 646 5.18 -33.95 -17.93
N THR A 647 5.20 -33.44 -16.70
CA THR A 647 5.25 -34.25 -15.48
C THR A 647 4.07 -33.88 -14.59
N PHE A 648 3.39 -34.88 -14.03
CA PHE A 648 2.23 -34.70 -13.16
C PHE A 648 2.60 -35.05 -11.72
N GLY A 649 2.39 -34.12 -10.78
CA GLY A 649 2.79 -34.30 -9.37
C GLY A 649 2.01 -35.39 -8.63
N THR A 650 0.76 -35.63 -9.01
CA THR A 650 -0.12 -36.63 -8.40
C THR A 650 -0.68 -37.61 -9.43
N ALA A 651 -1.15 -38.76 -8.96
CA ALA A 651 -1.75 -39.78 -9.82
C ALA A 651 -3.08 -39.28 -10.41
N LEU A 652 -3.12 -39.17 -11.73
CA LEU A 652 -4.29 -38.73 -12.49
C LEU A 652 -5.49 -39.67 -12.25
N THR A 653 -6.61 -39.12 -11.77
CA THR A 653 -7.81 -39.88 -11.35
C THR A 653 -8.92 -39.97 -12.41
N SER A 654 -8.87 -39.10 -13.43
CA SER A 654 -9.62 -39.30 -14.68
C SER A 654 -8.84 -40.28 -15.59
N ASN A 655 -9.50 -40.82 -16.62
CA ASN A 655 -8.79 -41.46 -17.74
C ASN A 655 -8.58 -40.50 -18.92
N ASP A 656 -9.41 -39.45 -19.02
CA ASP A 656 -9.41 -38.48 -20.11
C ASP A 656 -8.83 -37.13 -19.68
N TYR A 657 -7.75 -36.74 -20.36
CA TYR A 657 -7.07 -35.45 -20.27
C TYR A 657 -6.73 -34.95 -21.67
N TRP A 658 -6.66 -33.63 -21.82
CA TRP A 658 -6.24 -32.94 -23.04
C TRP A 658 -5.05 -32.04 -22.73
N LEU A 659 -3.95 -32.24 -23.44
CA LEU A 659 -2.88 -31.23 -23.54
C LEU A 659 -3.10 -30.41 -24.81
N ILE A 660 -3.22 -29.10 -24.64
CA ILE A 660 -3.42 -28.09 -25.68
C ILE A 660 -2.17 -27.21 -25.72
N VAL A 661 -1.34 -27.35 -26.76
CA VAL A 661 -0.25 -26.40 -27.03
C VAL A 661 -0.75 -25.40 -28.07
N ASN A 662 -0.67 -24.10 -27.78
CA ASN A 662 -1.07 -23.00 -28.65
C ASN A 662 0.13 -22.08 -28.94
N VAL A 663 0.38 -21.78 -30.23
CA VAL A 663 1.51 -20.93 -30.66
C VAL A 663 1.02 -19.85 -31.64
N PRO A 664 0.99 -18.56 -31.26
CA PRO A 664 0.57 -17.47 -32.13
C PRO A 664 1.48 -17.32 -33.35
N GLY A 665 0.91 -17.37 -34.57
CA GLY A 665 1.63 -17.15 -35.83
C GLY A 665 2.31 -18.40 -36.44
N TYR A 666 2.11 -19.60 -35.88
CA TYR A 666 2.76 -20.83 -36.35
C TYR A 666 1.76 -21.96 -36.63
N LEU A 667 2.08 -22.81 -37.63
CA LEU A 667 1.33 -23.99 -38.05
C LEU A 667 2.16 -25.27 -37.83
N PRO A 668 1.59 -26.37 -37.30
CA PRO A 668 2.28 -27.64 -37.13
C PRO A 668 2.44 -28.37 -38.47
N LEU A 669 3.48 -29.21 -38.58
CA LEU A 669 3.86 -29.86 -39.84
C LEU A 669 3.46 -31.33 -39.98
N ALA A 670 3.63 -32.12 -38.91
CA ALA A 670 3.34 -33.55 -38.92
C ALA A 670 3.20 -34.13 -37.50
N THR A 671 2.43 -35.21 -37.44
CA THR A 671 2.21 -36.19 -36.37
C THR A 671 3.17 -36.16 -35.16
N VAL A 672 2.61 -35.88 -33.98
CA VAL A 672 3.22 -36.25 -32.68
C VAL A 672 3.17 -37.78 -32.54
N ASN A 673 4.29 -38.43 -32.19
CA ASN A 673 4.29 -39.86 -31.90
C ASN A 673 3.64 -40.13 -30.53
N ARG A 674 2.74 -41.12 -30.46
CA ARG A 674 2.05 -41.49 -29.22
C ARG A 674 3.01 -42.03 -28.16
N GLN A 675 2.82 -41.60 -26.92
CA GLN A 675 2.97 -42.42 -25.73
C GLN A 675 1.69 -42.30 -24.88
N SER A 676 1.44 -43.30 -24.03
CA SER A 676 0.30 -43.29 -23.11
C SER A 676 0.68 -42.49 -21.86
N LEU A 677 -0.12 -41.49 -21.48
CA LEU A 677 0.13 -40.72 -20.27
C LEU A 677 0.04 -41.62 -19.04
N THR A 678 1.12 -41.68 -18.25
CA THR A 678 1.19 -42.47 -17.00
C THR A 678 1.89 -41.69 -15.88
N GLN A 679 1.93 -42.23 -14.66
CA GLN A 679 2.48 -41.51 -13.51
C GLN A 679 4.01 -41.38 -13.62
N GLY A 680 4.46 -40.24 -14.13
CA GLY A 680 5.87 -39.93 -14.35
C GLY A 680 6.06 -38.65 -15.19
N SER A 681 7.24 -38.55 -15.81
CA SER A 681 7.62 -37.53 -16.78
C SER A 681 7.51 -38.11 -18.20
N ASP A 682 6.50 -37.72 -18.96
CA ASP A 682 6.27 -38.20 -20.33
C ASP A 682 6.77 -37.17 -21.37
N SER A 683 7.30 -37.65 -22.51
CA SER A 683 8.01 -36.82 -23.49
C SER A 683 7.44 -36.92 -24.92
N PHE A 684 7.20 -35.78 -25.59
CA PHE A 684 6.46 -35.71 -26.85
C PHE A 684 7.13 -34.81 -27.90
N GLY A 685 7.47 -35.37 -29.07
CA GLY A 685 8.10 -34.63 -30.17
C GLY A 685 7.11 -33.77 -30.98
N TYR A 686 7.46 -32.52 -31.29
CA TYR A 686 6.65 -31.55 -32.03
C TYR A 686 7.45 -30.83 -33.14
N ASN A 687 6.76 -30.22 -34.13
CA ASN A 687 7.39 -29.48 -35.23
C ASN A 687 6.43 -28.45 -35.89
N PHE A 688 6.86 -27.19 -35.99
CA PHE A 688 6.11 -26.03 -36.46
C PHE A 688 6.82 -25.28 -37.61
N LYS A 689 6.05 -24.54 -38.42
CA LYS A 689 6.54 -23.53 -39.39
C LYS A 689 5.78 -22.22 -39.23
N THR A 690 6.43 -21.13 -39.65
CA THR A 690 5.84 -19.79 -39.70
C THR A 690 4.63 -19.76 -40.63
N ASN A 691 3.52 -19.17 -40.16
CA ASN A 691 2.34 -18.92 -40.97
C ASN A 691 2.46 -17.59 -41.71
N THR A 692 2.71 -17.63 -43.02
CA THR A 692 2.79 -16.42 -43.86
C THR A 692 1.44 -15.95 -44.40
N ALA A 693 0.33 -16.58 -44.03
CA ALA A 693 -1.00 -16.35 -44.61
C ALA A 693 -2.02 -15.66 -43.67
N ASN A 694 -1.84 -15.70 -42.35
CA ASN A 694 -2.58 -14.89 -41.37
C ASN A 694 -1.83 -14.85 -40.03
N ALA A 695 -1.65 -13.66 -39.44
CA ALA A 695 -0.80 -13.47 -38.25
C ALA A 695 -1.55 -13.50 -36.90
N TYR A 696 -2.88 -13.61 -36.90
CA TYR A 696 -3.74 -13.39 -35.72
C TYR A 696 -4.31 -14.67 -35.08
N TYR A 697 -3.90 -15.85 -35.53
CA TYR A 697 -4.44 -17.13 -35.05
C TYR A 697 -3.31 -18.06 -34.60
N GLY A 698 -3.57 -18.83 -33.55
CA GLY A 698 -2.63 -19.78 -32.96
C GLY A 698 -3.19 -21.20 -32.99
N THR A 699 -2.32 -22.19 -33.26
CA THR A 699 -2.77 -23.55 -33.56
C THR A 699 -2.74 -24.47 -32.34
N THR A 700 -3.83 -25.19 -32.11
CA THR A 700 -3.95 -26.26 -31.10
C THR A 700 -3.30 -27.57 -31.57
N VAL A 701 -2.43 -28.15 -30.72
CA VAL A 701 -2.04 -29.58 -30.76
C VAL A 701 -2.90 -30.36 -29.74
N LEU A 702 -3.25 -31.62 -30.02
CA LEU A 702 -4.10 -32.46 -29.17
C LEU A 702 -3.42 -33.78 -28.79
N ILE A 703 -3.45 -34.14 -27.51
CA ILE A 703 -3.03 -35.44 -26.98
C ILE A 703 -4.09 -35.93 -25.98
N GLN A 704 -4.56 -37.18 -26.13
CA GLN A 704 -5.51 -37.87 -25.25
C GLN A 704 -4.95 -39.26 -24.91
N SER A 705 -5.15 -39.74 -23.68
CA SER A 705 -4.81 -41.11 -23.28
C SER A 705 -5.92 -42.08 -23.69
N GLY A 706 -5.70 -42.93 -24.70
CA GLY A 706 -6.77 -43.84 -25.15
C GLY A 706 -6.46 -44.71 -26.37
N SER A 707 -7.26 -45.77 -26.51
CA SER A 707 -7.15 -46.79 -27.57
C SER A 707 -7.75 -46.30 -28.90
N ASN A 708 -7.04 -45.37 -29.55
CA ASN A 708 -7.46 -44.59 -30.75
C ASN A 708 -8.38 -43.40 -30.37
N TYR A 709 -8.33 -42.24 -31.04
CA TYR A 709 -8.27 -42.03 -32.50
C TYR A 709 -7.17 -41.08 -33.04
N LEU A 710 -7.55 -39.94 -33.63
CA LEU A 710 -6.86 -39.24 -34.73
C LEU A 710 -6.49 -37.80 -34.35
N LEU A 711 -5.27 -37.37 -34.69
CA LEU A 711 -4.86 -35.96 -34.60
C LEU A 711 -5.59 -35.11 -35.65
N ARG A 712 -6.27 -34.04 -35.21
CA ARG A 712 -6.64 -32.89 -36.04
C ARG A 712 -5.77 -31.69 -35.66
N ALA A 713 -5.31 -30.95 -36.67
CA ALA A 713 -4.84 -29.58 -36.53
C ALA A 713 -5.79 -28.67 -37.34
N GLY A 714 -6.21 -27.56 -36.76
CA GLY A 714 -7.12 -26.60 -37.40
C GLY A 714 -7.70 -25.60 -36.39
N ASP A 715 -8.22 -24.48 -36.90
CA ASP A 715 -8.90 -23.46 -36.08
C ASP A 715 -10.16 -24.03 -35.43
N LEU A 716 -10.31 -23.84 -34.12
CA LEU A 716 -11.53 -24.20 -33.37
C LEU A 716 -12.60 -23.09 -33.34
N ASN A 717 -12.32 -21.93 -33.95
CA ASN A 717 -13.15 -20.72 -33.85
C ASN A 717 -14.20 -20.57 -34.97
N TYR A 718 -14.77 -21.67 -35.47
CA TYR A 718 -15.92 -21.66 -36.37
C TYR A 718 -16.89 -22.80 -36.06
N ASP A 719 -18.19 -22.48 -35.99
CA ASP A 719 -19.27 -23.46 -35.83
C ASP A 719 -19.29 -24.49 -36.96
N TYR A 720 -18.82 -25.70 -36.66
CA TYR A 720 -18.97 -26.87 -37.51
C TYR A 720 -19.68 -27.97 -36.72
N GLN A 721 -21.00 -28.06 -36.87
CA GLN A 721 -21.75 -29.20 -36.36
C GLN A 721 -21.27 -30.49 -37.04
N ILE A 722 -20.90 -31.48 -36.23
CA ILE A 722 -20.53 -32.81 -36.69
C ILE A 722 -21.78 -33.67 -36.63
N GLU A 723 -22.49 -33.79 -37.75
CA GLU A 723 -23.44 -34.89 -37.91
C GLU A 723 -22.68 -36.22 -38.02
N ASN A 724 -23.19 -37.23 -37.32
CA ASN A 724 -22.51 -38.49 -37.05
C ASN A 724 -22.54 -39.44 -38.26
N LEU A 725 -21.37 -39.82 -38.80
CA LEU A 725 -21.26 -40.83 -39.86
C LEU A 725 -19.95 -41.64 -39.80
N ASP A 726 -20.07 -42.94 -40.07
CA ASP A 726 -19.01 -43.93 -40.04
C ASP A 726 -18.06 -43.92 -41.26
N ASN A 727 -16.85 -44.45 -41.05
CA ASN A 727 -15.93 -45.02 -42.05
C ASN A 727 -15.39 -44.13 -43.19
N ASN A 728 -14.17 -43.61 -42.97
CA ASN A 728 -13.08 -43.57 -43.96
C ASN A 728 -13.35 -42.91 -45.34
N VAL A 729 -13.51 -41.58 -45.36
CA VAL A 729 -12.72 -40.60 -46.15
C VAL A 729 -13.40 -39.24 -46.08
N LEU A 730 -12.63 -38.15 -45.91
CA LEU A 730 -13.14 -36.79 -46.07
C LEU A 730 -12.18 -35.97 -46.94
N GLN A 731 -12.71 -35.27 -47.95
CA GLN A 731 -11.99 -34.24 -48.69
C GLN A 731 -12.22 -32.87 -48.04
N LEU A 732 -11.18 -32.03 -48.03
CA LEU A 732 -11.28 -30.63 -47.63
C LEU A 732 -11.34 -29.75 -48.88
N PHE A 733 -12.39 -28.94 -48.99
CA PHE A 733 -12.44 -27.81 -49.92
C PHE A 733 -12.13 -26.52 -49.16
N GLY A 734 -11.25 -25.68 -49.72
CA GLY A 734 -10.87 -24.41 -49.13
C GLY A 734 -11.00 -23.25 -50.11
N GLY A 735 -11.20 -22.04 -49.56
CA GLY A 735 -11.17 -20.79 -50.30
C GLY A 735 -12.46 -19.97 -50.22
N LYS A 736 -12.37 -18.77 -49.66
CA LYS A 736 -13.39 -17.72 -49.90
C LYS A 736 -13.13 -17.11 -51.27
N SER A 737 -14.14 -17.16 -52.14
CA SER A 737 -14.27 -16.23 -53.27
C SER A 737 -15.68 -15.63 -53.25
N TYR A 738 -15.81 -14.37 -53.67
CA TYR A 738 -17.05 -13.62 -53.51
C TYR A 738 -18.15 -14.05 -54.50
N LYS A 739 -19.39 -13.70 -54.12
CA LYS A 739 -20.46 -13.10 -54.96
C LYS A 739 -21.66 -14.01 -55.34
N THR A 740 -22.84 -13.40 -55.21
CA THR A 740 -24.10 -13.64 -55.96
C THR A 740 -25.01 -14.84 -55.63
N ILE A 741 -26.13 -14.50 -54.96
CA ILE A 741 -27.54 -14.74 -55.37
C ILE A 741 -28.26 -16.08 -55.08
N PHE A 742 -29.31 -15.93 -54.24
CA PHE A 742 -30.67 -16.53 -54.23
C PHE A 742 -30.93 -18.02 -53.94
N GLU A 743 -31.95 -18.19 -53.09
CA GLU A 743 -32.97 -19.27 -53.01
C GLU A 743 -32.48 -20.74 -52.81
N ARG A 744 -33.18 -21.56 -52.02
CA ARG A 744 -34.60 -21.50 -51.64
C ARG A 744 -34.88 -22.13 -50.28
#